data_AF-A8M789-F1
#
_entry.id   AF-A8M789-F1
#
_cell.length_a   1.000
_cell.length_b   1.000
_cell.length_c   1.000
_cell.angle_alpha   90.00
_cell.angle_beta   90.00
_cell.angle_gamma   90.00
#
_symmetry.space_group_name_H-M   'P 1'
#
loop_
_entity.id
_entity.type
_entity.pdbx_description
1 polymer ?
#
loop_
_entity_poly.entity_id
_entity_poly.type
_entity_poly.pdbx_seq_one_letter_code
_entity_poly.pdbx_strand_id
1 'polypeptide(L)'
;MFAGVSLPGVAAADASHDGPDRRLLGVWEVQSLDGADNNPRHPTWGMANTNYPRMAAANYADGLGEPVNAPNPRYISNRVINDTGLSLYSEGNVSQWGFVWGQFLDHTFAERLGRREVSDPAEPAPIVVDDSDPMEFYRTNLGFIPFDRSAIAPGSGIDGPREQINTHSSYVDGATIYGQTEERLDWLRVGSVDGDPRNNNARLLMSADDYLPRRDARGNPDSAPLMVVGSNVPARVAVAGDARANENPPLLATHTLFAREHNRIVARLPRWLSEEDKFQIARAVVIAEQQYITFEEFLPALGVTLQPYRGYRPTVNSSLSNEFATVAYRAHSQIRGDFRLEAEAGRYSPEDLDRLESLGVLIEADGDTVGMTIPLSEDAFFNPDMLELLQLGPLLEGIGRNTQHNNDELIDNLLRSVVFDIPVPENPTCADEPDLPACIRGVNDLAAIDIARGRDHGMPTYNQLRVAMGLPAKTSFAAITGEESEEFPADPLLTAGDEINDPDSLDFVAIYNGDGEPTTPETGDATSAQRRAPLAARLKAIYGSVDSVDAFVGMLSEPHVPGTEFGELQLTVWRDSFTGLRDGDRFFYANDPLLRHVRRAFGIDYRTSLGDLIARNTSVPRSAMPDNVFLTKQREDPTHPWCRWLPPAWCEWLDRHATAAKVEARFVKDGYTRSTHHRVASRNGHAPGWLAGVDARVVPRRSPQGWRRDGAHC
;
A
#
# COMPACT_ATOMS: atom_id res chain seq x y z
N MET A 1 2.83 17.14 34.30
CA MET A 1 2.38 18.54 34.27
C MET A 1 2.34 19.00 32.82
N PHE A 2 1.17 19.03 32.18
CA PHE A 2 0.89 19.93 31.06
C PHE A 2 -0.61 20.24 31.15
N ALA A 3 -0.90 21.50 31.45
CA ALA A 3 -2.23 21.99 31.76
C ALA A 3 -2.86 22.61 30.53
N GLY A 4 -4.13 22.26 30.28
CA GLY A 4 -5.21 23.18 29.94
C GLY A 4 -5.07 24.00 28.66
N VAL A 5 -5.63 23.46 27.57
CA VAL A 5 -6.46 24.27 26.65
C VAL A 5 -7.74 23.47 26.40
N SER A 6 -8.83 23.87 27.05
CA SER A 6 -10.16 23.35 26.77
C SER A 6 -10.65 23.95 25.45
N LEU A 7 -10.95 23.11 24.47
CA LEU A 7 -11.70 23.51 23.28
C LEU A 7 -13.19 23.58 23.63
N PRO A 8 -13.95 24.58 23.13
CA PRO A 8 -15.40 24.49 23.13
C PRO A 8 -15.79 23.26 22.30
N GLY A 9 -16.79 22.53 22.79
CA GLY A 9 -17.23 21.26 22.22
C GLY A 9 -17.40 21.35 20.71
N VAL A 10 -17.02 20.26 20.04
CA VAL A 10 -17.41 19.96 18.66
C VAL A 10 -18.93 20.11 18.63
N ALA A 11 -19.39 21.25 18.11
CA ALA A 11 -20.76 21.34 17.64
C ALA A 11 -20.86 20.20 16.62
N ALA A 12 -21.82 19.30 16.84
CA ALA A 12 -22.24 18.38 15.79
C ALA A 12 -22.29 19.20 14.51
N ALA A 13 -21.44 18.88 13.54
CA ALA A 13 -21.52 19.49 12.23
C ALA A 13 -22.96 19.25 11.80
N ASP A 14 -23.77 20.30 11.75
CA ASP A 14 -25.04 20.27 11.07
C ASP A 14 -24.65 19.86 9.66
N ALA A 15 -24.89 18.59 9.32
CA ALA A 15 -24.93 18.15 7.96
C ALA A 15 -26.01 19.02 7.32
N SER A 16 -25.59 20.08 6.62
CA SER A 16 -26.48 20.86 5.77
C SER A 16 -27.00 19.92 4.70
N HIS A 17 -28.09 19.23 5.04
CA HIS A 17 -28.91 18.48 4.12
C HIS A 17 -29.54 19.46 3.13
N ASP A 18 -28.78 19.83 2.12
CA ASP A 18 -29.32 20.49 0.94
C ASP A 18 -29.60 19.43 -0.12
N GLY A 19 -30.89 19.32 -0.46
CA GLY A 19 -31.46 18.32 -1.34
C GLY A 19 -31.13 18.50 -2.84
N PRO A 20 -32.09 18.30 -3.75
CA PRO A 20 -31.90 17.78 -5.12
C PRO A 20 -31.22 18.70 -6.16
N ASP A 21 -30.48 19.73 -5.76
CA ASP A 21 -29.91 20.76 -6.65
C ASP A 21 -28.43 20.56 -7.04
N ARG A 22 -27.83 19.38 -6.78
CA ARG A 22 -26.47 19.03 -7.26
C ARG A 22 -26.47 18.56 -8.72
N ARG A 23 -26.94 19.42 -9.63
CA ARG A 23 -26.97 19.12 -11.07
C ARG A 23 -25.96 19.94 -11.86
N LEU A 24 -24.89 19.30 -12.30
CA LEU A 24 -23.96 19.81 -13.30
C LEU A 24 -24.71 20.05 -14.63
N LEU A 25 -24.55 21.25 -15.20
CA LEU A 25 -25.28 21.73 -16.38
C LEU A 25 -26.82 21.63 -16.24
N GLY A 26 -27.34 21.58 -15.00
CA GLY A 26 -28.77 21.40 -14.71
C GLY A 26 -29.33 20.01 -15.03
N VAL A 27 -28.48 19.04 -15.42
CA VAL A 27 -28.92 17.73 -15.90
C VAL A 27 -28.20 16.54 -15.27
N TRP A 28 -26.92 16.66 -14.92
CA TRP A 28 -26.11 15.54 -14.45
C TRP A 28 -25.95 15.59 -12.93
N GLU A 29 -26.38 14.54 -12.23
CA GLU A 29 -26.08 14.41 -10.80
C GLU A 29 -24.58 14.21 -10.60
N VAL A 30 -24.05 14.81 -9.52
CA VAL A 30 -22.67 14.64 -9.10
C VAL A 30 -22.63 14.04 -7.70
N GLN A 31 -21.58 13.28 -7.40
CA GLN A 31 -21.39 12.66 -6.09
C GLN A 31 -21.30 13.75 -5.00
N SER A 32 -21.88 13.50 -3.83
CA SER A 32 -21.68 14.36 -2.66
C SER A 32 -20.22 14.31 -2.16
N LEU A 33 -19.85 15.17 -1.21
CA LEU A 33 -18.53 15.10 -0.57
C LEU A 33 -18.46 14.03 0.54
N ASP A 34 -19.61 13.70 1.14
CA ASP A 34 -19.74 12.76 2.26
C ASP A 34 -20.26 11.38 1.83
N GLY A 35 -20.43 11.12 0.53
CA GLY A 35 -20.96 9.86 -0.01
C GLY A 35 -22.49 9.66 0.12
N ALA A 36 -23.23 10.58 0.75
CA ALA A 36 -24.69 10.55 0.82
C ALA A 36 -25.37 10.47 -0.56
N ASP A 37 -26.55 9.84 -0.62
CA ASP A 37 -27.40 9.75 -1.81
C ASP A 37 -26.75 9.06 -3.04
N ASN A 38 -25.60 8.39 -2.86
CA ASN A 38 -25.05 7.52 -3.90
C ASN A 38 -26.04 6.40 -4.24
N ASN A 39 -26.64 5.75 -3.23
CA ASN A 39 -27.73 4.80 -3.42
C ASN A 39 -29.10 5.45 -3.14
N PRO A 40 -29.96 5.70 -4.14
CA PRO A 40 -31.25 6.36 -3.93
C PRO A 40 -32.24 5.58 -3.07
N ARG A 41 -32.05 4.26 -2.90
CA ARG A 41 -32.89 3.41 -2.05
C ARG A 41 -32.37 3.31 -0.62
N HIS A 42 -31.07 3.53 -0.44
CA HIS A 42 -30.37 3.45 0.84
C HIS A 42 -29.40 4.65 0.94
N PRO A 43 -29.90 5.87 1.18
CA PRO A 43 -29.12 7.10 1.08
C PRO A 43 -27.86 7.17 1.95
N THR A 44 -27.82 6.39 3.03
CA THR A 44 -26.71 6.37 4.01
C THR A 44 -25.66 5.29 3.73
N TRP A 45 -25.85 4.44 2.72
CA TRP A 45 -24.84 3.42 2.37
C TRP A 45 -23.60 4.10 1.79
N GLY A 46 -22.45 3.77 2.38
CA GLY A 46 -21.15 4.38 2.08
C GLY A 46 -21.01 5.84 2.53
N MET A 47 -21.97 6.40 3.26
CA MET A 47 -21.90 7.78 3.74
C MET A 47 -20.92 7.90 4.91
N ALA A 48 -20.17 9.01 4.96
CA ALA A 48 -19.32 9.38 6.06
C ALA A 48 -20.09 9.53 7.37
N ASN A 49 -19.39 9.41 8.49
CA ASN A 49 -19.95 9.46 9.84
C ASN A 49 -21.05 8.42 10.10
N THR A 50 -20.95 7.26 9.45
CA THR A 50 -21.83 6.10 9.70
C THR A 50 -21.05 4.92 10.25
N ASN A 51 -21.75 4.00 10.92
CA ASN A 51 -21.12 2.81 11.48
C ASN A 51 -20.51 1.96 10.36
N TYR A 52 -19.32 1.43 10.61
CA TYR A 52 -18.78 0.37 9.78
C TYR A 52 -19.74 -0.84 9.80
N PRO A 53 -20.19 -1.38 8.64
CA PRO A 53 -20.77 -2.72 8.60
C PRO A 53 -19.76 -3.77 9.07
N ARG A 54 -20.29 -4.93 9.40
CA ARG A 54 -19.53 -6.07 9.92
C ARG A 54 -19.62 -7.25 8.97
N MET A 55 -18.50 -7.92 8.71
CA MET A 55 -18.45 -9.21 8.02
C MET A 55 -18.78 -10.36 8.97
N ALA A 56 -18.45 -10.24 10.25
CA ALA A 56 -18.75 -11.23 11.28
C ALA A 56 -19.33 -10.56 12.55
N ALA A 57 -19.85 -11.35 13.48
CA ALA A 57 -20.27 -10.81 14.77
C ALA A 57 -19.07 -10.20 15.52
N ALA A 58 -19.27 -9.05 16.16
CA ALA A 58 -18.26 -8.42 16.99
C ALA A 58 -17.87 -9.35 18.16
N ASN A 59 -16.58 -9.37 18.48
CA ASN A 59 -15.98 -10.24 19.48
C ASN A 59 -15.43 -9.40 20.65
N TYR A 60 -16.26 -9.21 21.67
CA TYR A 60 -15.90 -8.58 22.93
C TYR A 60 -16.09 -9.59 24.08
N ALA A 61 -15.25 -9.51 25.12
CA ALA A 61 -15.27 -10.46 26.24
C ALA A 61 -16.62 -10.50 26.98
N ASP A 62 -17.26 -9.34 27.10
CA ASP A 62 -18.57 -9.13 27.71
C ASP A 62 -19.72 -9.08 26.68
N GLY A 63 -19.41 -9.23 25.39
CA GLY A 63 -20.34 -9.04 24.29
C GLY A 63 -20.78 -7.58 24.05
N LEU A 64 -20.23 -6.62 24.81
CA LEU A 64 -20.60 -5.21 24.75
C LEU A 64 -19.44 -4.35 24.28
N GLY A 65 -18.30 -4.36 24.97
CA GLY A 65 -17.19 -3.48 24.59
C GLY A 65 -15.91 -3.70 25.35
N GLU A 66 -15.83 -4.69 26.24
CA GLU A 66 -14.59 -5.09 26.89
C GLU A 66 -13.73 -5.88 25.88
N PRO A 67 -12.52 -5.40 25.52
CA PRO A 67 -11.63 -6.13 24.63
C PRO A 67 -11.33 -7.53 25.16
N VAL A 68 -11.14 -8.48 24.26
CA VAL A 68 -10.83 -9.88 24.64
C VAL A 68 -9.52 -9.99 25.42
N ASN A 69 -9.51 -10.82 26.45
CA ASN A 69 -8.30 -11.15 27.20
C ASN A 69 -7.44 -12.13 26.36
N ALA A 70 -6.39 -11.62 25.74
CA ALA A 70 -5.51 -12.33 24.83
C ALA A 70 -4.04 -11.96 25.09
N PRO A 71 -3.05 -12.73 24.59
CA PRO A 71 -1.63 -12.45 24.81
C PRO A 71 -1.26 -11.01 24.47
N ASN A 72 -0.32 -10.42 25.22
CA ASN A 72 0.06 -9.02 25.04
C ASN A 72 0.47 -8.74 23.57
N PRO A 73 -0.04 -7.67 22.93
CA PRO A 73 0.29 -7.33 21.54
C PRO A 73 1.79 -7.17 21.26
N ARG A 74 2.55 -6.53 22.15
CA ARG A 74 4.02 -6.41 22.03
C ARG A 74 4.72 -7.76 22.17
N TYR A 75 4.23 -8.62 23.06
CA TYR A 75 4.75 -9.99 23.21
C TYR A 75 4.58 -10.82 21.92
N ILE A 76 3.41 -10.72 21.27
CA ILE A 76 3.15 -11.35 19.96
C ILE A 76 4.08 -10.74 18.92
N SER A 77 4.12 -9.42 18.84
CA SER A 77 4.95 -8.66 17.91
C SER A 77 6.43 -9.10 17.98
N ASN A 78 7.05 -9.13 19.16
CA ASN A 78 8.47 -9.49 19.35
C ASN A 78 8.80 -10.92 18.87
N ARG A 79 7.83 -11.84 18.98
CA ARG A 79 8.04 -13.28 18.71
C ARG A 79 7.51 -13.74 17.37
N VAL A 80 6.57 -13.02 16.76
CA VAL A 80 5.89 -13.43 15.54
C VAL A 80 6.25 -12.49 14.41
N ILE A 81 6.09 -11.18 14.61
CA ILE A 81 6.03 -10.20 13.52
C ILE A 81 7.36 -9.41 13.41
N ASN A 82 8.52 -10.04 13.39
CA ASN A 82 9.81 -9.35 13.52
C ASN A 82 10.75 -9.71 12.38
N ASP A 83 11.19 -8.76 11.57
CA ASP A 83 12.08 -9.02 10.43
C ASP A 83 13.50 -9.46 10.81
N THR A 84 13.96 -9.20 12.04
CA THR A 84 15.36 -9.38 12.48
C THR A 84 16.39 -8.83 11.49
N GLY A 85 16.03 -7.74 10.78
CA GLY A 85 16.85 -7.09 9.76
C GLY A 85 16.90 -7.79 8.39
N LEU A 86 16.06 -8.81 8.13
CA LEU A 86 15.92 -9.41 6.80
C LEU A 86 14.77 -8.78 6.01
N SER A 87 15.09 -8.23 4.84
CA SER A 87 14.09 -7.80 3.86
C SER A 87 13.71 -8.95 2.92
N LEU A 88 12.42 -9.28 2.84
CA LEU A 88 11.85 -10.12 1.78
C LEU A 88 11.02 -9.26 0.84
N TYR A 89 11.26 -9.39 -0.46
CA TYR A 89 10.66 -8.58 -1.50
C TYR A 89 9.53 -9.33 -2.21
N SER A 90 8.53 -8.57 -2.67
CA SER A 90 7.37 -9.05 -3.44
C SER A 90 7.78 -10.04 -4.53
N GLU A 91 7.18 -11.23 -4.51
CA GLU A 91 7.42 -12.27 -5.51
C GLU A 91 6.85 -11.88 -6.88
N GLY A 92 5.84 -10.98 -6.88
CA GLY A 92 5.22 -10.40 -8.05
C GLY A 92 6.01 -9.25 -8.69
N ASN A 93 7.14 -8.83 -8.11
CA ASN A 93 7.86 -7.60 -8.48
C ASN A 93 6.99 -6.33 -8.35
N VAL A 94 6.07 -6.30 -7.39
CA VAL A 94 5.29 -5.11 -7.10
C VAL A 94 6.24 -4.01 -6.63
N SER A 95 6.18 -2.84 -7.25
CA SER A 95 7.00 -1.70 -6.86
C SER A 95 6.48 -1.05 -5.58
N GLN A 96 7.23 -0.12 -4.99
CA GLN A 96 6.75 0.64 -3.84
C GLN A 96 5.48 1.46 -4.13
N TRP A 97 5.07 1.63 -5.40
CA TRP A 97 3.74 2.18 -5.72
C TRP A 97 2.61 1.34 -5.14
N GLY A 98 2.81 0.03 -4.91
CA GLY A 98 1.81 -0.83 -4.27
C GLY A 98 1.38 -0.29 -2.91
N PHE A 99 2.28 -0.24 -1.93
CA PHE A 99 1.93 0.29 -0.61
C PHE A 99 1.65 1.80 -0.59
N VAL A 100 2.31 2.62 -1.43
CA VAL A 100 2.04 4.08 -1.49
C VAL A 100 0.62 4.37 -1.98
N TRP A 101 0.18 3.69 -3.05
CA TRP A 101 -1.19 3.82 -3.54
C TRP A 101 -2.20 3.18 -2.59
N GLY A 102 -1.81 2.05 -1.96
CA GLY A 102 -2.57 1.42 -0.89
C GLY A 102 -2.91 2.43 0.22
N GLN A 103 -1.92 3.13 0.75
CA GLN A 103 -2.09 4.19 1.74
C GLN A 103 -2.94 5.36 1.23
N PHE A 104 -2.69 5.84 0.00
CA PHE A 104 -3.49 6.91 -0.61
C PHE A 104 -4.98 6.54 -0.71
N LEU A 105 -5.28 5.28 -1.03
CA LEU A 105 -6.66 4.76 -1.06
C LEU A 105 -7.26 4.58 0.33
N ASP A 106 -6.50 4.09 1.32
CA ASP A 106 -6.97 4.02 2.72
C ASP A 106 -7.47 5.41 3.15
N HIS A 107 -6.68 6.44 2.87
CA HIS A 107 -6.99 7.83 3.21
C HIS A 107 -8.11 8.44 2.36
N THR A 108 -8.56 7.74 1.32
CA THR A 108 -9.71 8.14 0.51
C THR A 108 -11.00 7.65 1.12
N PHE A 109 -11.06 6.39 1.58
CA PHE A 109 -12.33 5.75 1.94
C PHE A 109 -12.49 5.34 3.41
N ALA A 110 -11.42 5.43 4.21
CA ALA A 110 -11.42 4.96 5.58
C ALA A 110 -10.69 5.94 6.51
N GLU A 111 -11.40 6.29 7.58
CA GLU A 111 -10.81 6.86 8.76
C GLU A 111 -11.66 6.51 9.97
N ARG A 112 -11.01 6.37 11.12
CA ARG A 112 -11.70 6.21 12.39
C ARG A 112 -11.60 7.53 13.16
N LEU A 113 -12.61 7.80 13.97
CA LEU A 113 -12.55 8.86 14.98
C LEU A 113 -11.43 8.57 16.00
N GLY A 114 -10.30 9.27 15.86
CA GLY A 114 -9.14 9.19 16.75
C GLY A 114 -9.16 10.23 17.89
N ARG A 115 -8.24 10.07 18.85
CA ARG A 115 -8.03 10.91 20.07
C ARG A 115 -8.19 12.43 19.85
N ARG A 116 -7.79 12.96 18.69
CA ARG A 116 -7.72 14.40 18.42
C ARG A 116 -9.06 15.03 18.00
N GLU A 117 -10.06 14.23 17.64
CA GLU A 117 -11.24 14.75 16.94
C GLU A 117 -12.50 14.83 17.81
N VAL A 118 -12.69 13.93 18.79
CA VAL A 118 -13.95 13.95 19.58
C VAL A 118 -13.69 13.58 21.04
N SER A 119 -13.68 14.63 21.87
CA SER A 119 -14.08 14.70 23.29
C SER A 119 -13.45 13.77 24.35
N ASP A 120 -12.93 14.45 25.37
CA ASP A 120 -12.74 14.03 26.76
C ASP A 120 -13.96 13.25 27.33
N PRO A 121 -13.76 12.16 28.09
CA PRO A 121 -12.47 11.53 28.39
C PRO A 121 -12.08 10.50 27.34
N ALA A 122 -10.79 10.52 27.00
CA ALA A 122 -10.14 9.42 26.32
C ALA A 122 -10.36 8.10 27.09
N GLU A 123 -10.33 6.98 26.38
CA GLU A 123 -10.26 5.63 26.96
C GLU A 123 -8.82 5.08 26.73
N PRO A 124 -7.83 5.43 27.58
CA PRO A 124 -6.49 4.87 27.47
C PRO A 124 -6.51 3.35 27.67
N ALA A 125 -5.82 2.65 26.78
CA ALA A 125 -5.58 1.22 26.87
C ALA A 125 -4.12 0.93 26.47
N PRO A 126 -3.13 1.46 27.22
CA PRO A 126 -1.73 1.37 26.85
C PRO A 126 -1.28 -0.09 26.72
N ILE A 127 -0.44 -0.36 25.72
CA ILE A 127 0.14 -1.69 25.51
C ILE A 127 1.36 -1.78 26.42
N VAL A 128 1.29 -2.64 27.42
CA VAL A 128 2.38 -2.82 28.39
C VAL A 128 3.62 -3.37 27.67
N VAL A 129 4.78 -2.77 27.94
CA VAL A 129 6.09 -3.28 27.52
C VAL A 129 6.78 -3.87 28.74
N ASP A 130 7.33 -5.06 28.58
CA ASP A 130 8.12 -5.72 29.62
C ASP A 130 9.61 -5.62 29.25
N ASP A 131 10.33 -4.67 29.86
CA ASP A 131 11.77 -4.50 29.62
C ASP A 131 12.61 -5.69 30.11
N SER A 132 12.01 -6.62 30.86
CA SER A 132 12.66 -7.87 31.28
C SER A 132 12.41 -9.04 30.32
N ASP A 133 11.57 -8.85 29.31
CA ASP A 133 11.34 -9.83 28.25
C ASP A 133 12.65 -10.04 27.45
N PRO A 134 13.18 -11.28 27.35
CA PRO A 134 14.41 -11.55 26.61
C PRO A 134 14.32 -11.25 25.11
N MET A 135 13.11 -11.14 24.56
CA MET A 135 12.86 -10.80 23.16
C MET A 135 12.68 -9.28 22.95
N GLU A 136 12.73 -8.47 24.02
CA GLU A 136 12.59 -7.02 23.95
C GLU A 136 13.95 -6.35 23.69
N PHE A 137 14.25 -6.17 22.39
CA PHE A 137 15.47 -5.49 21.94
C PHE A 137 15.38 -3.96 22.08
N TYR A 138 14.19 -3.39 21.95
CA TYR A 138 13.96 -1.94 21.96
C TYR A 138 13.40 -1.52 23.32
N ARG A 139 14.30 -1.30 24.27
CA ARG A 139 13.91 -0.93 25.64
C ARG A 139 13.37 0.49 25.69
N THR A 140 12.32 0.71 26.47
CA THR A 140 11.69 2.02 26.61
C THR A 140 11.78 2.54 28.04
N ASN A 141 12.00 3.84 28.21
CA ASN A 141 11.91 4.47 29.53
C ASN A 141 10.45 4.70 30.00
N LEU A 142 9.46 4.48 29.13
CA LEU A 142 8.03 4.62 29.46
C LEU A 142 7.41 3.35 30.05
N GLY A 143 7.92 2.17 29.69
CA GLY A 143 7.34 0.87 30.07
C GLY A 143 6.00 0.52 29.40
N PHE A 144 5.56 1.31 28.41
CA PHE A 144 4.35 1.05 27.62
C PHE A 144 4.39 1.78 26.28
N ILE A 145 3.65 1.27 25.30
CA ILE A 145 3.32 1.96 24.04
C ILE A 145 1.99 2.70 24.25
N PRO A 146 1.93 4.03 24.03
CA PRO A 146 0.69 4.79 24.15
C PRO A 146 -0.37 4.28 23.17
N PHE A 147 -1.54 3.91 23.71
CA PHE A 147 -2.67 3.47 22.91
C PHE A 147 -3.97 3.92 23.55
N ASP A 148 -4.85 4.50 22.74
CA ASP A 148 -6.20 4.89 23.13
C ASP A 148 -7.21 4.10 22.27
N ARG A 149 -8.32 3.71 22.89
CA ARG A 149 -9.45 3.11 22.19
C ARG A 149 -10.09 4.09 21.20
N SER A 150 -10.61 3.58 20.10
CA SER A 150 -11.35 4.37 19.10
C SER A 150 -12.64 4.88 19.69
N ALA A 151 -13.11 6.05 19.25
CA ALA A 151 -14.39 6.56 19.72
C ALA A 151 -15.53 5.55 19.44
N ILE A 152 -16.44 5.45 20.40
CA ILE A 152 -17.62 4.60 20.29
C ILE A 152 -18.70 5.28 19.44
N ALA A 153 -19.34 4.52 18.56
CA ALA A 153 -20.51 5.01 17.83
C ALA A 153 -21.64 5.37 18.82
N PRO A 154 -22.32 6.53 18.67
CA PRO A 154 -23.37 6.95 19.60
C PRO A 154 -24.44 5.87 19.81
N GLY A 155 -24.69 5.53 21.07
CA GLY A 155 -25.70 4.54 21.46
C GLY A 155 -25.30 3.07 21.30
N SER A 156 -24.08 2.76 20.87
CA SER A 156 -23.55 1.38 20.84
C SER A 156 -22.89 0.99 22.17
N GLY A 157 -22.60 -0.30 22.38
CA GLY A 157 -21.94 -0.80 23.60
C GLY A 157 -22.79 -0.81 24.87
N ILE A 158 -24.13 -0.65 24.76
CA ILE A 158 -25.07 -0.62 25.89
C ILE A 158 -25.90 -1.91 25.93
N ASP A 159 -26.78 -2.10 24.94
CA ASP A 159 -27.65 -3.27 24.80
C ASP A 159 -27.19 -4.20 23.65
N GLY A 160 -26.02 -3.92 23.08
CA GLY A 160 -25.38 -4.62 21.98
C GLY A 160 -23.91 -4.21 21.87
N PRO A 161 -23.15 -4.82 20.95
CA PRO A 161 -21.72 -4.58 20.86
C PRO A 161 -21.40 -3.13 20.51
N ARG A 162 -20.21 -2.69 20.93
CA ARG A 162 -19.57 -1.42 20.61
C ARG A 162 -19.30 -1.40 19.12
N GLU A 163 -19.68 -0.30 18.49
CA GLU A 163 -19.41 -0.07 17.08
C GLU A 163 -18.49 1.14 16.90
N GLN A 164 -17.81 1.18 15.76
CA GLN A 164 -16.98 2.31 15.35
C GLN A 164 -17.57 2.95 14.09
N ILE A 165 -17.26 4.22 13.91
CA ILE A 165 -17.73 5.04 12.79
C ILE A 165 -16.60 5.20 11.78
N ASN A 166 -16.95 5.11 10.50
CA ASN A 166 -16.11 5.62 9.42
C ASN A 166 -16.33 7.12 9.30
N THR A 167 -15.31 7.93 9.55
CA THR A 167 -15.37 9.39 9.29
C THR A 167 -15.20 9.73 7.83
N HIS A 168 -14.85 8.74 7.01
CA HIS A 168 -14.84 8.83 5.58
C HIS A 168 -16.05 8.19 4.91
N SER A 169 -16.43 8.78 3.78
CA SER A 169 -17.21 8.12 2.74
C SER A 169 -16.48 6.84 2.35
N SER A 170 -17.20 5.76 2.07
CA SER A 170 -16.59 4.48 1.68
C SER A 170 -16.13 4.46 0.22
N TYR A 171 -16.40 5.50 -0.55
CA TYR A 171 -16.18 5.51 -2.00
C TYR A 171 -14.76 5.94 -2.36
N VAL A 172 -14.25 5.45 -3.49
CA VAL A 172 -13.10 6.08 -4.15
C VAL A 172 -13.61 7.32 -4.87
N ASP A 173 -13.68 8.45 -4.16
CA ASP A 173 -14.38 9.69 -4.55
C ASP A 173 -13.50 10.95 -4.52
N GLY A 174 -12.18 10.76 -4.38
CA GLY A 174 -11.20 11.84 -4.35
C GLY A 174 -11.25 12.68 -3.08
N ALA A 175 -11.80 12.18 -1.95
CA ALA A 175 -11.77 12.86 -0.66
C ALA A 175 -10.36 13.35 -0.26
N THR A 176 -9.31 12.63 -0.65
CA THR A 176 -7.90 13.04 -0.48
C THR A 176 -7.56 14.40 -1.12
N ILE A 177 -8.29 14.81 -2.15
CA ILE A 177 -8.08 16.04 -2.91
C ILE A 177 -9.13 17.10 -2.55
N TYR A 178 -10.39 16.70 -2.41
CA TYR A 178 -11.53 17.62 -2.28
C TYR A 178 -12.04 17.78 -0.85
N GLY A 179 -11.64 16.89 0.07
CA GLY A 179 -12.21 16.81 1.40
C GLY A 179 -13.65 16.32 1.41
N GLN A 180 -14.19 16.16 2.62
CA GLN A 180 -15.54 15.62 2.83
C GLN A 180 -16.56 16.65 3.31
N THR A 181 -16.11 17.86 3.62
CA THR A 181 -16.97 18.94 4.09
C THR A 181 -16.88 20.13 3.14
N GLU A 182 -17.99 20.86 3.03
CA GLU A 182 -18.03 22.08 2.23
C GLU A 182 -17.05 23.14 2.76
N GLU A 183 -16.88 23.25 4.09
CA GLU A 183 -15.90 24.14 4.73
C GLU A 183 -14.45 23.84 4.30
N ARG A 184 -14.05 22.55 4.32
CA ARG A 184 -12.70 22.17 3.87
C ARG A 184 -12.54 22.45 2.38
N LEU A 185 -13.53 22.10 1.56
CA LEU A 185 -13.46 22.35 0.13
C LEU A 185 -13.41 23.84 -0.21
N ASP A 186 -14.17 24.67 0.52
CA ASP A 186 -14.20 26.11 0.36
C ASP A 186 -12.83 26.73 0.61
N TRP A 187 -12.14 26.27 1.66
CA TRP A 187 -10.76 26.68 1.93
C TRP A 187 -9.78 26.25 0.83
N LEU A 188 -9.98 25.06 0.25
CA LEU A 188 -9.10 24.49 -0.78
C LEU A 188 -9.32 25.10 -2.18
N ARG A 189 -10.45 25.77 -2.45
CA ARG A 189 -10.74 26.39 -3.76
C ARG A 189 -10.27 27.84 -3.83
N VAL A 190 -9.83 28.29 -4.99
CA VAL A 190 -9.43 29.70 -5.19
C VAL A 190 -10.67 30.60 -5.09
N GLY A 191 -10.73 31.45 -4.06
CA GLY A 191 -11.83 32.40 -3.84
C GLY A 191 -12.01 32.78 -2.38
N SER A 192 -13.21 33.24 -2.03
CA SER A 192 -13.60 33.56 -0.65
C SER A 192 -13.66 32.30 0.22
N VAL A 193 -13.50 32.48 1.53
CA VAL A 193 -13.77 31.42 2.52
C VAL A 193 -14.96 31.89 3.34
N ASP A 194 -16.16 31.56 2.88
CA ASP A 194 -17.45 32.01 3.42
C ASP A 194 -18.42 30.86 3.75
N GLY A 195 -17.96 29.62 3.58
CA GLY A 195 -18.72 28.40 3.80
C GLY A 195 -19.47 27.90 2.57
N ASP A 196 -19.43 28.60 1.43
CA ASP A 196 -20.05 28.15 0.18
C ASP A 196 -19.01 27.97 -0.94
N PRO A 197 -18.45 26.76 -1.11
CA PRO A 197 -17.45 26.51 -2.15
C PRO A 197 -17.98 26.74 -3.56
N ARG A 198 -19.31 26.70 -3.79
CA ARG A 198 -19.91 26.76 -5.14
C ARG A 198 -19.77 28.12 -5.79
N ASN A 199 -19.52 29.17 -5.00
CA ASN A 199 -19.31 30.53 -5.49
C ASN A 199 -17.84 30.82 -5.88
N ASN A 200 -16.92 29.89 -5.58
CA ASN A 200 -15.49 30.04 -5.83
C ASN A 200 -15.07 29.66 -7.25
N ASN A 201 -13.84 30.04 -7.60
CA ASN A 201 -13.21 29.62 -8.85
C ASN A 201 -13.15 28.10 -8.96
N ALA A 202 -13.10 27.62 -10.20
CA ALA A 202 -12.99 26.19 -10.48
C ALA A 202 -11.67 25.58 -10.05
N ARG A 203 -10.61 26.39 -9.90
CA ARG A 203 -9.27 25.91 -9.54
C ARG A 203 -9.11 25.65 -8.06
N LEU A 204 -8.34 24.62 -7.74
CA LEU A 204 -7.78 24.41 -6.40
C LEU A 204 -6.67 25.43 -6.14
N LEU A 205 -6.59 25.91 -4.90
CA LEU A 205 -5.52 26.76 -4.41
C LEU A 205 -4.21 25.98 -4.43
N MET A 206 -3.16 26.58 -5.00
CA MET A 206 -1.81 26.02 -5.09
C MET A 206 -0.81 27.10 -4.72
N SER A 207 0.41 26.71 -4.32
CA SER A 207 1.54 27.62 -4.17
C SER A 207 1.98 28.21 -5.52
N ALA A 208 2.88 29.19 -5.48
CA ALA A 208 3.45 29.78 -6.70
C ALA A 208 4.21 28.76 -7.56
N ASP A 209 4.82 27.75 -6.92
CA ASP A 209 5.57 26.67 -7.55
C ASP A 209 4.71 25.42 -7.82
N ASP A 210 3.38 25.59 -7.80
CA ASP A 210 2.39 24.56 -8.11
C ASP A 210 2.44 23.36 -7.15
N TYR A 211 2.75 23.58 -5.87
CA TYR A 211 2.57 22.59 -4.79
C TYR A 211 1.29 22.87 -4.00
N LEU A 212 0.88 21.92 -3.15
CA LEU A 212 -0.25 22.14 -2.25
C LEU A 212 -0.04 23.37 -1.36
N PRO A 213 -1.11 24.09 -1.00
CA PRO A 213 -1.01 25.32 -0.22
C PRO A 213 -0.52 25.02 1.19
N ARG A 214 0.35 25.88 1.70
CA ARG A 214 0.77 25.89 3.11
C ARG A 214 -0.39 26.42 3.98
N ARG A 215 -0.41 26.10 5.28
CA ARG A 215 -1.44 26.63 6.21
C ARG A 215 -1.55 28.16 6.18
N ASP A 216 -0.43 28.86 6.02
CA ASP A 216 -0.35 30.32 5.96
C ASP A 216 -0.67 30.91 4.56
N ALA A 217 -1.03 30.09 3.56
CA ALA A 217 -1.30 30.55 2.19
C ALA A 217 -2.41 31.62 2.09
N ARG A 218 -3.29 31.72 3.09
CA ARG A 218 -4.35 32.74 3.19
C ARG A 218 -4.05 33.84 4.20
N GLY A 219 -2.79 33.98 4.64
CA GLY A 219 -2.33 34.99 5.58
C GLY A 219 -2.70 34.74 7.05
N ASN A 220 -3.50 33.72 7.35
CA ASN A 220 -3.83 33.30 8.71
C ASN A 220 -3.76 31.76 8.84
N PRO A 221 -2.71 31.18 9.44
CA PRO A 221 -2.57 29.73 9.58
C PRO A 221 -3.66 29.10 10.46
N ASP A 222 -4.24 29.84 11.39
CA ASP A 222 -5.31 29.34 12.27
C ASP A 222 -6.64 29.18 11.55
N SER A 223 -6.80 29.78 10.36
CA SER A 223 -7.95 29.57 9.49
C SER A 223 -7.85 28.32 8.61
N ALA A 224 -6.69 27.66 8.58
CA ALA A 224 -6.48 26.47 7.77
C ALA A 224 -7.16 25.23 8.38
N PRO A 225 -7.71 24.33 7.55
CA PRO A 225 -8.21 23.03 8.00
C PRO A 225 -7.18 22.27 8.85
N LEU A 226 -7.68 21.47 9.79
CA LEU A 226 -6.84 20.61 10.62
C LEU A 226 -6.00 19.66 9.75
N MET A 227 -4.69 19.68 9.96
CA MET A 227 -3.77 18.71 9.37
C MET A 227 -3.08 17.95 10.50
N VAL A 228 -2.85 16.66 10.32
CA VAL A 228 -2.00 15.89 11.21
C VAL A 228 -0.57 16.40 11.06
N VAL A 229 0.00 16.86 12.17
CA VAL A 229 1.37 17.35 12.24
C VAL A 229 2.18 16.50 13.22
N GLY A 230 3.45 16.31 12.89
CA GLY A 230 4.47 15.83 13.81
C GLY A 230 4.88 16.90 14.82
N SER A 231 5.77 16.52 15.74
CA SER A 231 6.22 17.37 16.86
C SER A 231 6.92 18.67 16.41
N ASN A 232 7.49 18.71 15.20
CA ASN A 232 8.46 19.73 14.78
C ASN A 232 7.95 20.74 13.71
N VAL A 233 6.77 20.57 13.09
CA VAL A 233 6.38 21.37 11.89
C VAL A 233 5.00 22.07 11.94
N PRO A 234 4.53 22.71 13.03
CA PRO A 234 3.13 23.18 13.07
C PRO A 234 2.76 24.29 12.08
N ALA A 235 3.70 25.16 11.69
CA ALA A 235 3.39 26.43 11.02
C ALA A 235 3.30 26.36 9.49
N ARG A 236 3.92 25.37 8.83
CA ARG A 236 4.07 25.33 7.36
C ARG A 236 3.72 23.98 6.71
N VAL A 237 2.93 23.13 7.39
CA VAL A 237 2.40 21.91 6.74
C VAL A 237 1.58 22.25 5.49
N ALA A 238 1.62 21.35 4.50
CA ALA A 238 0.73 21.44 3.35
C ALA A 238 -0.72 21.14 3.78
N VAL A 239 -1.68 21.72 3.09
CA VAL A 239 -3.11 21.50 3.32
C VAL A 239 -3.70 20.77 2.12
N ALA A 240 -4.46 19.71 2.38
CA ALA A 240 -5.05 18.84 1.39
C ALA A 240 -6.50 18.48 1.77
N GLY A 241 -7.16 17.67 0.93
CA GLY A 241 -8.49 17.13 1.21
C GLY A 241 -8.53 16.19 2.42
N ASP A 242 -7.48 15.40 2.64
CA ASP A 242 -7.31 14.52 3.81
C ASP A 242 -6.27 15.08 4.79
N ALA A 243 -6.52 14.95 6.10
CA ALA A 243 -5.67 15.54 7.14
C ALA A 243 -4.30 14.87 7.27
N ARG A 244 -4.14 13.62 6.79
CA ARG A 244 -2.93 12.81 6.90
C ARG A 244 -1.98 12.98 5.70
N ALA A 245 -2.31 13.85 4.75
CA ALA A 245 -1.53 14.03 3.51
C ALA A 245 -0.02 14.32 3.71
N ASN A 246 0.39 14.86 4.88
CA ASN A 246 1.79 15.16 5.17
C ASN A 246 2.54 13.99 5.80
N GLU A 247 1.91 12.83 6.04
CA GLU A 247 2.52 11.72 6.77
C GLU A 247 3.90 11.38 6.22
N ASN A 248 4.04 11.13 4.93
CA ASN A 248 5.34 10.93 4.27
C ASN A 248 5.42 11.66 2.90
N PRO A 249 6.63 11.90 2.36
CA PRO A 249 6.79 12.63 1.10
C PRO A 249 6.11 11.98 -0.12
N PRO A 250 6.18 10.64 -0.33
CA PRO A 250 5.47 9.96 -1.42
C PRO A 250 3.95 10.13 -1.40
N LEU A 251 3.33 10.08 -0.22
CA LEU A 251 1.91 10.35 -0.05
C LEU A 251 1.60 11.80 -0.45
N LEU A 252 2.34 12.78 0.08
CA LEU A 252 2.13 14.19 -0.24
C LEU A 252 2.34 14.50 -1.73
N ALA A 253 3.30 13.83 -2.37
CA ALA A 253 3.52 13.90 -3.81
C ALA A 253 2.28 13.42 -4.58
N THR A 254 1.67 12.32 -4.16
CA THR A 254 0.47 11.76 -4.78
C THR A 254 -0.72 12.72 -4.64
N HIS A 255 -0.93 13.33 -3.47
CA HIS A 255 -1.94 14.40 -3.31
C HIS A 255 -1.67 15.59 -4.25
N THR A 256 -0.41 16.04 -4.34
CA THR A 256 -0.02 17.16 -5.19
C THR A 256 -0.26 16.85 -6.67
N LEU A 257 0.04 15.62 -7.12
CA LEU A 257 -0.17 15.16 -8.49
C LEU A 257 -1.63 15.33 -8.93
N PHE A 258 -2.59 14.87 -8.12
CA PHE A 258 -4.00 14.96 -8.47
C PHE A 258 -4.58 16.37 -8.35
N ALA A 259 -4.05 17.21 -7.44
CA ALA A 259 -4.41 18.63 -7.40
C ALA A 259 -3.95 19.37 -8.68
N ARG A 260 -2.75 19.04 -9.18
CA ARG A 260 -2.27 19.53 -10.49
C ARG A 260 -3.15 19.03 -11.64
N GLU A 261 -3.50 17.74 -11.65
CA GLU A 261 -4.35 17.18 -12.70
C GLU A 261 -5.72 17.85 -12.75
N HIS A 262 -6.34 18.10 -11.59
CA HIS A 262 -7.57 18.88 -11.49
C HIS A 262 -7.42 20.25 -12.18
N ASN A 263 -6.41 21.02 -11.78
CA ASN A 263 -6.16 22.35 -12.30
C ASN A 263 -5.81 22.36 -13.80
N ARG A 264 -5.16 21.29 -14.29
CA ARG A 264 -4.89 21.06 -15.72
C ARG A 264 -6.18 20.80 -16.50
N ILE A 265 -7.09 19.99 -15.96
CA ILE A 265 -8.40 19.72 -16.57
C ILE A 265 -9.24 21.00 -16.63
N VAL A 266 -9.33 21.76 -15.52
CA VAL A 266 -10.03 23.05 -15.46
C VAL A 266 -9.54 24.01 -16.54
N ALA A 267 -8.22 24.10 -16.76
CA ALA A 267 -7.63 24.98 -17.77
C ALA A 267 -7.99 24.61 -19.22
N ARG A 268 -8.38 23.35 -19.47
CA ARG A 268 -8.79 22.87 -20.80
C ARG A 268 -10.28 23.07 -21.09
N LEU A 269 -11.08 23.38 -20.08
CA LEU A 269 -12.52 23.52 -20.22
C LEU A 269 -12.92 24.88 -20.83
N PRO A 270 -13.99 24.92 -21.65
CA PRO A 270 -14.43 26.16 -22.29
C PRO A 270 -14.80 27.27 -21.31
N ARG A 271 -14.50 28.52 -21.68
CA ARG A 271 -14.80 29.71 -20.86
C ARG A 271 -16.29 30.00 -20.64
N TRP A 272 -17.18 29.43 -21.45
CA TRP A 272 -18.64 29.63 -21.32
C TRP A 272 -19.26 28.78 -20.21
N LEU A 273 -18.57 27.76 -19.71
CA LEU A 273 -18.98 27.01 -18.53
C LEU A 273 -18.84 27.89 -17.29
N SER A 274 -19.77 27.73 -16.35
CA SER A 274 -19.62 28.33 -15.02
C SER A 274 -18.40 27.75 -14.29
N GLU A 275 -17.91 28.45 -13.28
CA GLU A 275 -16.79 27.94 -12.47
C GLU A 275 -17.17 26.67 -11.71
N GLU A 276 -18.41 26.59 -11.23
CA GLU A 276 -18.89 25.38 -10.57
C GLU A 276 -19.02 24.19 -11.53
N ASP A 277 -19.53 24.41 -12.75
CA ASP A 277 -19.58 23.33 -13.75
C ASP A 277 -18.17 22.83 -14.11
N LYS A 278 -17.20 23.74 -14.25
CA LYS A 278 -15.79 23.35 -14.51
C LYS A 278 -15.21 22.55 -13.35
N PHE A 279 -15.43 22.98 -12.12
CA PHE A 279 -14.98 22.29 -10.92
C PHE A 279 -15.53 20.86 -10.88
N GLN A 280 -16.84 20.70 -11.02
CA GLN A 280 -17.48 19.39 -10.94
C GLN A 280 -17.08 18.46 -12.10
N ILE A 281 -16.88 18.99 -13.32
CA ILE A 281 -16.34 18.20 -14.43
C ILE A 281 -14.92 17.71 -14.10
N ALA A 282 -14.04 18.60 -13.63
CA ALA A 282 -12.68 18.23 -13.28
C ALA A 282 -12.63 17.23 -12.12
N ARG A 283 -13.45 17.43 -11.08
CA ARG A 283 -13.63 16.50 -9.97
C ARG A 283 -14.06 15.12 -10.45
N ALA A 284 -15.13 15.03 -11.25
CA ALA A 284 -15.63 13.75 -11.76
C ALA A 284 -14.58 13.00 -12.60
N VAL A 285 -13.78 13.72 -13.42
CA VAL A 285 -12.71 13.10 -14.20
C VAL A 285 -11.58 12.58 -13.29
N VAL A 286 -11.09 13.37 -12.34
CA VAL A 286 -10.04 12.95 -11.41
C VAL A 286 -10.47 11.75 -10.56
N ILE A 287 -11.72 11.73 -10.09
CA ILE A 287 -12.29 10.57 -9.40
C ILE A 287 -12.25 9.34 -10.30
N ALA A 288 -12.71 9.47 -11.54
CA ALA A 288 -12.69 8.38 -12.51
C ALA A 288 -11.27 7.91 -12.86
N GLU A 289 -10.27 8.80 -12.87
CA GLU A 289 -8.85 8.44 -13.04
C GLU A 289 -8.35 7.61 -11.85
N GLN A 290 -8.63 8.03 -10.61
CA GLN A 290 -8.27 7.26 -9.41
C GLN A 290 -8.94 5.88 -9.38
N GLN A 291 -10.23 5.81 -9.70
CA GLN A 291 -10.94 4.53 -9.81
C GLN A 291 -10.36 3.66 -10.94
N TYR A 292 -10.06 4.22 -12.10
CA TYR A 292 -9.49 3.48 -13.23
C TYR A 292 -8.12 2.89 -12.87
N ILE A 293 -7.22 3.68 -12.31
CA ILE A 293 -5.89 3.22 -11.86
C ILE A 293 -6.03 2.13 -10.80
N THR A 294 -6.93 2.30 -9.84
CA THR A 294 -7.18 1.32 -8.77
C THR A 294 -7.60 -0.04 -9.34
N PHE A 295 -8.61 -0.05 -10.21
CA PHE A 295 -9.23 -1.30 -10.67
C PHE A 295 -8.51 -1.94 -11.87
N GLU A 296 -7.75 -1.18 -12.66
CA GLU A 296 -7.11 -1.68 -13.88
C GLU A 296 -5.58 -1.83 -13.76
N GLU A 297 -4.92 -1.16 -12.81
CA GLU A 297 -3.46 -1.26 -12.62
C GLU A 297 -3.08 -1.81 -11.23
N PHE A 298 -3.55 -1.15 -10.16
CA PHE A 298 -3.18 -1.47 -8.77
C PHE A 298 -3.66 -2.85 -8.31
N LEU A 299 -4.96 -3.11 -8.36
CA LEU A 299 -5.51 -4.41 -7.91
C LEU A 299 -4.93 -5.58 -8.71
N PRO A 300 -4.82 -5.52 -10.05
CA PRO A 300 -4.18 -6.59 -10.81
C PRO A 300 -2.69 -6.78 -10.48
N ALA A 301 -1.94 -5.70 -10.20
CA ALA A 301 -0.52 -5.81 -9.82
C ALA A 301 -0.32 -6.59 -8.52
N LEU A 302 -1.23 -6.43 -7.55
CA LEU A 302 -1.24 -7.20 -6.30
C LEU A 302 -1.83 -8.63 -6.45
N GLY A 303 -2.21 -9.04 -7.66
CA GLY A 303 -2.89 -10.33 -7.92
C GLY A 303 -4.38 -10.38 -7.55
N VAL A 304 -4.99 -9.24 -7.22
CA VAL A 304 -6.41 -9.14 -6.87
C VAL A 304 -7.26 -9.07 -8.15
N THR A 305 -7.58 -10.23 -8.68
CA THR A 305 -8.51 -10.35 -9.82
C THR A 305 -9.97 -10.38 -9.36
N LEU A 306 -10.78 -9.45 -9.87
CA LEU A 306 -12.23 -9.39 -9.65
C LEU A 306 -13.01 -10.00 -10.83
N GLN A 307 -14.26 -10.41 -10.59
CA GLN A 307 -15.16 -10.80 -11.69
C GLN A 307 -15.44 -9.59 -12.61
N PRO A 308 -15.65 -9.80 -13.92
CA PRO A 308 -15.94 -8.71 -14.85
C PRO A 308 -17.13 -7.85 -14.39
N TYR A 309 -17.00 -6.53 -14.46
CA TYR A 309 -18.05 -5.61 -14.07
C TYR A 309 -19.31 -5.79 -14.94
N ARG A 310 -20.48 -5.83 -14.30
CA ARG A 310 -21.78 -6.02 -14.98
C ARG A 310 -22.73 -4.83 -14.88
N GLY A 311 -22.21 -3.69 -14.41
CA GLY A 311 -23.01 -2.49 -14.15
C GLY A 311 -23.40 -2.35 -12.68
N TYR A 312 -23.85 -1.14 -12.33
CA TYR A 312 -24.27 -0.78 -10.97
C TYR A 312 -25.42 -1.64 -10.46
N ARG A 313 -25.32 -2.09 -9.21
CA ARG A 313 -26.30 -2.93 -8.52
C ARG A 313 -26.81 -2.22 -7.27
N PRO A 314 -28.03 -1.64 -7.29
CA PRO A 314 -28.56 -0.86 -6.16
C PRO A 314 -28.88 -1.69 -4.90
N THR A 315 -28.70 -3.01 -4.95
CA THR A 315 -28.88 -3.92 -3.81
C THR A 315 -27.56 -4.30 -3.15
N VAL A 316 -26.42 -3.83 -3.67
CA VAL A 316 -25.10 -4.05 -3.07
C VAL A 316 -24.82 -2.89 -2.13
N ASN A 317 -24.41 -3.21 -0.89
CA ASN A 317 -23.96 -2.21 0.07
C ASN A 317 -22.48 -1.89 -0.20
N SER A 318 -22.18 -0.63 -0.46
CA SER A 318 -20.86 -0.07 -0.73
C SER A 318 -20.15 0.44 0.52
N SER A 319 -20.77 0.38 1.71
CA SER A 319 -20.09 0.69 2.97
C SER A 319 -18.93 -0.27 3.20
N LEU A 320 -17.73 0.27 3.48
CA LEU A 320 -16.57 -0.53 3.87
C LEU A 320 -16.80 -1.21 5.22
N SER A 321 -16.38 -2.45 5.35
CA SER A 321 -16.50 -3.18 6.61
C SER A 321 -15.42 -2.80 7.61
N ASN A 322 -15.73 -2.99 8.89
CA ASN A 322 -14.79 -2.76 9.98
C ASN A 322 -13.58 -3.72 9.86
N GLU A 323 -13.83 -4.96 9.43
CA GLU A 323 -12.81 -5.98 9.21
C GLU A 323 -11.85 -5.60 8.07
N PHE A 324 -12.38 -5.04 6.98
CA PHE A 324 -11.54 -4.56 5.89
C PHE A 324 -10.64 -3.41 6.35
N ALA A 325 -11.22 -2.34 6.92
CA ALA A 325 -10.48 -1.14 7.31
C ALA A 325 -9.53 -1.36 8.52
N THR A 326 -9.87 -2.26 9.44
CA THR A 326 -9.11 -2.42 10.69
C THR A 326 -8.02 -3.46 10.60
N VAL A 327 -8.17 -4.51 9.80
CA VAL A 327 -7.20 -5.60 9.77
C VAL A 327 -6.81 -6.04 8.36
N ALA A 328 -7.73 -6.16 7.41
CA ALA A 328 -7.38 -6.76 6.11
C ALA A 328 -6.65 -5.81 5.16
N TYR A 329 -6.96 -4.51 5.20
CA TYR A 329 -6.30 -3.51 4.35
C TYR A 329 -4.94 -3.03 4.89
N ARG A 330 -4.61 -3.40 6.14
CA ARG A 330 -3.36 -3.03 6.82
C ARG A 330 -2.18 -3.89 6.38
N ALA A 331 -1.77 -3.78 5.12
CA ALA A 331 -0.62 -4.50 4.57
C ALA A 331 0.72 -3.82 4.95
N HIS A 332 0.89 -3.48 6.23
CA HIS A 332 2.03 -2.68 6.70
C HIS A 332 3.39 -3.37 6.55
N SER A 333 3.44 -4.71 6.42
CA SER A 333 4.68 -5.44 6.10
C SER A 333 5.23 -5.14 4.72
N GLN A 334 4.41 -4.66 3.78
CA GLN A 334 4.87 -4.29 2.44
C GLN A 334 5.73 -3.02 2.41
N ILE A 335 5.72 -2.24 3.50
CA ILE A 335 6.46 -0.99 3.59
C ILE A 335 7.96 -1.30 3.72
N ARG A 336 8.73 -0.63 2.87
CA ARG A 336 10.19 -0.63 2.93
C ARG A 336 10.69 0.61 3.68
N GLY A 337 11.78 0.48 4.44
CA GLY A 337 12.39 1.59 5.18
C GLY A 337 12.98 2.74 4.36
N ASP A 338 13.03 2.67 3.02
CA ASP A 338 13.62 3.71 2.17
C ASP A 338 12.99 3.85 0.78
N PHE A 339 13.02 5.08 0.25
CA PHE A 339 12.74 5.42 -1.15
C PHE A 339 14.03 5.82 -1.86
N ARG A 340 14.18 5.45 -3.14
CA ARG A 340 15.36 5.83 -3.93
C ARG A 340 14.99 6.57 -5.19
N LEU A 341 15.71 7.66 -5.46
CA LEU A 341 15.58 8.48 -6.64
C LEU A 341 16.92 8.56 -7.33
N GLU A 342 16.88 8.83 -8.63
CA GLU A 342 18.04 9.09 -9.44
C GLU A 342 17.76 10.31 -10.31
N ALA A 343 18.75 11.18 -10.46
CA ALA A 343 18.66 12.33 -11.34
C ALA A 343 19.99 12.61 -12.02
N GLU A 344 19.95 13.38 -13.10
CA GLU A 344 21.15 13.94 -13.72
C GLU A 344 21.89 14.85 -12.71
N ALA A 345 23.21 14.78 -12.65
CA ALA A 345 24.05 15.49 -11.66
C ALA A 345 23.89 17.03 -11.69
N GLY A 346 23.36 17.59 -12.78
CA GLY A 346 23.06 19.03 -12.91
C GLY A 346 21.64 19.44 -12.51
N ARG A 347 20.78 18.50 -12.09
CA ARG A 347 19.38 18.79 -11.76
C ARG A 347 19.21 19.59 -10.47
N TYR A 348 20.05 19.32 -9.47
CA TYR A 348 20.01 19.95 -8.16
C TYR A 348 21.23 20.85 -7.99
N SER A 349 21.05 22.02 -7.36
CA SER A 349 22.18 22.84 -7.00
C SER A 349 22.95 22.22 -5.82
N PRO A 350 24.25 22.52 -5.64
CA PRO A 350 24.97 22.07 -4.45
C PRO A 350 24.29 22.48 -3.14
N GLU A 351 23.66 23.67 -3.10
CA GLU A 351 22.89 24.13 -1.93
C GLU A 351 21.64 23.28 -1.67
N ASP A 352 20.95 22.83 -2.72
CA ASP A 352 19.81 21.91 -2.57
C ASP A 352 20.27 20.54 -2.07
N LEU A 353 21.40 20.04 -2.57
CA LEU A 353 21.99 18.76 -2.13
C LEU A 353 22.42 18.84 -0.66
N ASP A 354 23.15 19.89 -0.27
CA ASP A 354 23.55 20.12 1.13
C ASP A 354 22.32 20.18 2.06
N ARG A 355 21.23 20.80 1.58
CA ARG A 355 19.97 20.89 2.35
C ARG A 355 19.26 19.54 2.43
N LEU A 356 19.26 18.74 1.37
CA LEU A 356 18.72 17.38 1.41
C LEU A 356 19.52 16.49 2.37
N GLU A 357 20.86 16.56 2.36
CA GLU A 357 21.70 15.84 3.34
C GLU A 357 21.39 16.27 4.78
N SER A 358 21.13 17.57 5.00
CA SER A 358 20.74 18.09 6.33
C SER A 358 19.37 17.59 6.80
N LEU A 359 18.56 17.03 5.89
CA LEU A 359 17.26 16.40 6.15
C LEU A 359 17.37 14.86 6.18
N GLY A 360 18.58 14.30 6.28
CA GLY A 360 18.80 12.86 6.39
C GLY A 360 18.74 12.09 5.06
N VAL A 361 18.69 12.79 3.91
CA VAL A 361 18.76 12.14 2.59
C VAL A 361 20.22 11.74 2.31
N LEU A 362 20.45 10.47 2.01
CA LEU A 362 21.77 9.98 1.63
C LEU A 362 22.00 10.26 0.14
N ILE A 363 23.08 10.96 -0.19
CA ILE A 363 23.38 11.37 -1.55
C ILE A 363 24.63 10.64 -2.06
N GLU A 364 24.48 10.00 -3.22
CA GLU A 364 25.55 9.29 -3.90
C GLU A 364 25.74 9.87 -5.30
N ALA A 365 26.85 10.56 -5.53
CA ALA A 365 27.18 11.05 -6.87
C ALA A 365 27.95 9.97 -7.66
N ASP A 366 27.43 9.58 -8.82
CA ASP A 366 28.09 8.67 -9.76
C ASP A 366 28.12 9.26 -11.17
N GLY A 367 29.28 9.81 -11.53
CA GLY A 367 29.55 10.40 -12.85
C GLY A 367 28.54 11.50 -13.21
N ASP A 368 27.66 11.19 -14.16
CA ASP A 368 26.65 12.11 -14.68
C ASP A 368 25.32 12.02 -13.92
N THR A 369 25.23 11.19 -12.87
CA THR A 369 24.01 10.99 -12.07
C THR A 369 24.24 11.27 -10.58
N VAL A 370 23.15 11.57 -9.89
CA VAL A 370 23.07 11.65 -8.44
C VAL A 370 21.94 10.74 -7.97
N GLY A 371 22.31 9.73 -7.18
CA GLY A 371 21.40 8.88 -6.43
C GLY A 371 21.04 9.52 -5.10
N MET A 372 19.78 9.40 -4.70
CA MET A 372 19.28 9.86 -3.41
C MET A 372 18.51 8.73 -2.74
N THR A 373 18.88 8.39 -1.52
CA THR A 373 18.11 7.48 -0.67
C THR A 373 17.45 8.30 0.43
N ILE A 374 16.12 8.23 0.51
CA ILE A 374 15.32 8.89 1.54
C ILE A 374 14.89 7.80 2.52
N PRO A 375 15.52 7.73 3.71
CA PRO A 375 15.04 6.87 4.78
C PRO A 375 13.64 7.31 5.23
N LEU A 376 12.79 6.36 5.58
CA LEU A 376 11.55 6.63 6.33
C LEU A 376 11.89 6.90 7.81
N SER A 377 12.57 8.02 8.06
CA SER A 377 12.97 8.50 9.38
C SER A 377 12.16 9.72 9.84
N GLU A 378 12.34 10.16 11.09
CA GLU A 378 11.65 11.33 11.67
C GLU A 378 11.71 12.57 10.77
N ASP A 379 12.84 12.81 10.11
CA ASP A 379 13.06 13.99 9.26
C ASP A 379 12.24 13.99 7.96
N ALA A 380 11.85 12.80 7.48
CA ALA A 380 10.99 12.64 6.32
C ALA A 380 9.50 12.77 6.66
N PHE A 381 9.07 12.31 7.84
CA PHE A 381 7.67 12.37 8.25
C PHE A 381 7.22 13.82 8.51
N PHE A 382 6.03 14.20 8.04
CA PHE A 382 5.45 15.53 8.25
C PHE A 382 6.31 16.71 7.75
N ASN A 383 7.24 16.45 6.82
CA ASN A 383 8.16 17.44 6.27
C ASN A 383 7.86 17.72 4.78
N PRO A 384 7.04 18.72 4.49
CA PRO A 384 6.65 18.99 3.13
C PRO A 384 7.64 19.89 2.37
N ASP A 385 8.65 20.45 3.03
CA ASP A 385 9.75 21.17 2.36
C ASP A 385 10.64 20.16 1.62
N MET A 386 10.77 18.94 2.15
CA MET A 386 11.51 17.84 1.52
C MET A 386 10.97 17.51 0.12
N LEU A 387 9.62 17.44 -0.04
CA LEU A 387 9.01 17.21 -1.35
C LEU A 387 9.39 18.30 -2.37
N GLU A 388 9.41 19.57 -1.96
CA GLU A 388 9.75 20.67 -2.86
C GLU A 388 11.21 20.59 -3.31
N LEU A 389 12.13 20.22 -2.40
CA LEU A 389 13.56 20.02 -2.68
C LEU A 389 13.81 18.81 -3.60
N LEU A 390 13.19 17.66 -3.31
CA LEU A 390 13.27 16.45 -4.13
C LEU A 390 12.58 16.61 -5.49
N GLN A 391 11.69 17.60 -5.61
CA GLN A 391 10.84 17.87 -6.75
C GLN A 391 9.80 16.76 -7.03
N LEU A 392 8.58 17.18 -7.37
CA LEU A 392 7.45 16.27 -7.55
C LEU A 392 7.72 15.11 -8.55
N GLY A 393 8.30 15.42 -9.71
CA GLY A 393 8.53 14.44 -10.77
C GLY A 393 9.50 13.32 -10.38
N PRO A 394 10.76 13.64 -10.02
CA PRO A 394 11.74 12.66 -9.57
C PRO A 394 11.24 11.77 -8.44
N LEU A 395 10.54 12.33 -7.45
CA LEU A 395 9.99 11.51 -6.37
C LEU A 395 8.93 10.52 -6.87
N LEU A 396 7.97 10.97 -7.69
CA LEU A 396 6.93 10.09 -8.24
C LEU A 396 7.50 8.97 -9.13
N GLU A 397 8.60 9.24 -9.84
CA GLU A 397 9.34 8.23 -10.62
C GLU A 397 10.12 7.28 -9.72
N GLY A 398 10.82 7.81 -8.72
CA GLY A 398 11.61 7.04 -7.74
C GLY A 398 10.81 5.98 -6.99
N ILE A 399 9.54 6.28 -6.64
CA ILE A 399 8.65 5.31 -5.98
C ILE A 399 8.56 4.00 -6.80
N GLY A 400 8.57 4.07 -8.13
CA GLY A 400 8.46 2.90 -9.00
C GLY A 400 9.75 2.11 -9.22
N ARG A 401 10.90 2.57 -8.71
CA ARG A 401 12.21 1.99 -9.05
C ARG A 401 12.54 0.71 -8.29
N ASN A 402 12.05 0.57 -7.06
CA ASN A 402 12.34 -0.57 -6.20
C ASN A 402 11.11 -1.40 -5.91
N THR A 403 11.33 -2.67 -5.63
CA THR A 403 10.30 -3.62 -5.20
C THR A 403 9.91 -3.33 -3.75
N GLN A 404 8.62 -3.45 -3.44
CA GLN A 404 8.11 -3.40 -2.08
C GLN A 404 8.46 -4.68 -1.29
N HIS A 405 8.27 -4.68 0.02
CA HIS A 405 8.38 -5.90 0.81
C HIS A 405 7.16 -6.81 0.63
N ASN A 406 7.28 -8.08 1.05
CA ASN A 406 6.17 -9.00 1.14
C ASN A 406 5.12 -8.56 2.15
N ASN A 407 3.89 -9.05 1.98
CA ASN A 407 2.81 -8.88 2.96
C ASN A 407 2.73 -10.10 3.90
N ASP A 408 3.74 -10.23 4.75
CA ASP A 408 3.91 -11.38 5.65
C ASP A 408 4.18 -10.91 7.10
N GLU A 409 4.69 -11.79 7.96
CA GLU A 409 5.04 -11.44 9.32
C GLU A 409 6.34 -10.61 9.46
N LEU A 410 7.00 -10.22 8.38
CA LEU A 410 8.24 -9.44 8.41
C LEU A 410 7.97 -7.95 8.30
N ILE A 411 7.36 -7.37 9.35
CA ILE A 411 7.29 -5.90 9.45
C ILE A 411 8.67 -5.37 9.84
N ASP A 412 9.15 -4.37 9.09
CA ASP A 412 10.43 -3.71 9.30
C ASP A 412 10.54 -3.15 10.73
N ASN A 413 11.69 -3.36 11.38
CA ASN A 413 11.89 -2.89 12.75
C ASN A 413 11.82 -1.37 12.91
N LEU A 414 12.03 -0.58 11.85
CA LEU A 414 11.76 0.86 11.88
C LEU A 414 10.28 1.12 12.23
N LEU A 415 9.35 0.37 11.64
CA LEU A 415 7.90 0.49 11.90
C LEU A 415 7.48 -0.10 13.25
N ARG A 416 8.23 -1.09 13.75
CA ARG A 416 7.98 -1.75 15.04
C ARG A 416 8.60 -1.03 16.23
N SER A 417 9.48 -0.05 15.98
CA SER A 417 10.28 0.51 17.06
C SER A 417 10.57 2.01 17.02
N VAL A 418 10.59 2.64 15.85
CA VAL A 418 11.17 3.99 15.64
C VAL A 418 10.16 5.00 15.08
N VAL A 419 9.13 4.54 14.36
CA VAL A 419 8.20 5.45 13.70
C VAL A 419 7.35 6.24 14.73
N PHE A 420 7.34 7.57 14.58
CA PHE A 420 6.66 8.56 15.45
C PHE A 420 7.25 8.75 16.87
N ASP A 421 8.56 8.54 17.03
CA ASP A 421 9.25 8.64 18.31
C ASP A 421 9.06 9.95 19.10
N ILE A 422 9.29 9.86 20.41
CA ILE A 422 9.48 11.00 21.32
C ILE A 422 10.99 11.17 21.53
N PRO A 423 11.66 12.10 20.81
CA PRO A 423 13.11 12.18 20.81
C PRO A 423 13.73 12.52 22.18
N VAL A 424 14.96 12.06 22.41
CA VAL A 424 15.86 12.59 23.45
C VAL A 424 16.58 13.81 22.84
N PRO A 425 16.41 15.05 23.37
CA PRO A 425 16.83 16.28 22.71
C PRO A 425 18.33 16.50 22.42
N GLU A 426 19.21 15.54 22.71
CA GLU A 426 20.64 15.79 22.94
C GLU A 426 21.63 14.82 22.24
N ASN A 427 21.21 13.93 21.34
CA ASN A 427 22.15 13.02 20.66
C ASN A 427 22.02 13.00 19.12
N PRO A 428 23.03 13.51 18.36
CA PRO A 428 23.01 13.56 16.90
C PRO A 428 23.40 12.25 16.19
N THR A 429 23.72 11.16 16.90
CA THR A 429 24.14 9.87 16.29
C THR A 429 23.00 8.87 16.10
N CYS A 430 21.74 9.31 16.20
CA CYS A 430 20.57 8.44 16.30
C CYS A 430 19.98 7.96 14.95
N ALA A 431 20.73 8.11 13.85
CA ALA A 431 20.30 7.75 12.49
C ALA A 431 20.81 6.37 12.01
N ASP A 432 21.71 5.71 12.76
CA ASP A 432 22.36 4.47 12.35
C ASP A 432 22.08 3.31 13.34
N GLU A 433 21.69 2.13 12.84
CA GLU A 433 21.75 0.87 13.61
C GLU A 433 23.24 0.55 13.85
N PRO A 434 23.72 0.40 15.12
CA PRO A 434 23.08 -0.35 16.21
C PRO A 434 22.82 0.44 17.51
N ASP A 435 22.98 1.77 17.51
CA ASP A 435 22.89 2.60 18.73
C ASP A 435 21.46 3.14 19.03
N LEU A 436 20.47 2.82 18.18
CA LEU A 436 19.05 3.19 18.31
C LEU A 436 18.43 3.00 19.72
N PRO A 437 18.69 1.90 20.46
CA PRO A 437 18.11 1.70 21.79
C PRO A 437 18.54 2.76 22.83
N ALA A 438 19.66 3.47 22.62
CA ALA A 438 20.15 4.52 23.51
C ALA A 438 19.54 5.91 23.22
N CYS A 439 18.75 6.04 22.15
CA CYS A 439 18.29 7.31 21.59
C CYS A 439 16.79 7.61 21.77
N ILE A 440 16.00 6.64 22.26
CA ILE A 440 14.52 6.70 22.21
C ILE A 440 13.94 6.80 23.63
N ARG A 441 13.03 7.76 23.90
CA ARG A 441 12.29 7.80 25.19
C ARG A 441 11.15 6.78 25.25
N GLY A 442 10.50 6.52 24.12
CA GLY A 442 9.28 5.71 24.00
C GLY A 442 9.28 4.98 22.67
N VAL A 443 8.99 3.68 22.68
CA VAL A 443 8.88 2.84 21.47
C VAL A 443 7.45 2.92 20.94
N ASN A 444 7.29 3.01 19.62
CA ASN A 444 6.02 2.78 18.94
C ASN A 444 6.14 1.54 18.05
N ASP A 445 5.14 0.66 18.16
CA ASP A 445 5.12 -0.60 17.43
C ASP A 445 3.83 -0.71 16.64
N LEU A 446 3.93 -0.52 15.32
CA LEU A 446 2.78 -0.55 14.43
C LEU A 446 2.07 -1.92 14.46
N ALA A 447 2.82 -3.02 14.51
CA ALA A 447 2.26 -4.37 14.57
C ALA A 447 1.46 -4.60 15.87
N ALA A 448 2.03 -4.20 17.02
CA ALA A 448 1.33 -4.28 18.30
C ALA A 448 0.10 -3.37 18.33
N ILE A 449 0.16 -2.18 17.73
CA ILE A 449 -0.97 -1.26 17.60
C ILE A 449 -2.07 -1.86 16.72
N ASP A 450 -1.75 -2.54 15.63
CA ASP A 450 -2.73 -3.19 14.76
C ASP A 450 -3.45 -4.33 15.46
N ILE A 451 -2.71 -5.18 16.18
CA ILE A 451 -3.29 -6.23 17.02
C ILE A 451 -4.22 -5.63 18.08
N ALA A 452 -3.72 -4.63 18.83
CA ALA A 452 -4.51 -3.95 19.86
C ALA A 452 -5.76 -3.27 19.27
N ARG A 453 -5.65 -2.67 18.08
CA ARG A 453 -6.77 -2.02 17.37
C ARG A 453 -7.80 -3.03 16.91
N GLY A 454 -7.39 -4.19 16.43
CA GLY A 454 -8.30 -5.30 16.11
C GLY A 454 -9.14 -5.69 17.32
N ARG A 455 -8.51 -5.85 18.50
CA ARG A 455 -9.23 -6.17 19.75
C ARG A 455 -10.12 -5.04 20.25
N ASP A 456 -9.66 -3.79 20.15
CA ASP A 456 -10.45 -2.60 20.47
C ASP A 456 -11.73 -2.51 19.63
N HIS A 457 -11.64 -2.83 18.34
CA HIS A 457 -12.77 -2.85 17.42
C HIS A 457 -13.61 -4.14 17.51
N GLY A 458 -13.27 -5.07 18.40
CA GLY A 458 -14.00 -6.33 18.55
C GLY A 458 -13.94 -7.18 17.30
N MET A 459 -12.78 -7.25 16.65
CA MET A 459 -12.60 -8.09 15.46
C MET A 459 -12.83 -9.56 15.79
N PRO A 460 -13.50 -10.33 14.90
CA PRO A 460 -13.58 -11.79 15.04
C PRO A 460 -12.17 -12.40 15.09
N THR A 461 -12.06 -13.58 15.70
CA THR A 461 -10.81 -14.36 15.59
C THR A 461 -10.60 -14.79 14.13
N TYR A 462 -9.37 -15.15 13.80
CA TYR A 462 -8.99 -15.60 12.46
C TYR A 462 -9.95 -16.66 11.90
N ASN A 463 -10.22 -17.73 12.65
CA ASN A 463 -11.13 -18.79 12.22
C ASN A 463 -12.59 -18.33 12.12
N GLN A 464 -13.05 -17.43 13.00
CA GLN A 464 -14.40 -16.86 12.91
C GLN A 464 -14.55 -16.05 11.62
N LEU A 465 -13.56 -15.23 11.27
CA LEU A 465 -13.57 -14.45 10.03
C LEU A 465 -13.49 -15.35 8.80
N ARG A 466 -12.67 -16.41 8.82
CA ARG A 466 -12.64 -17.41 7.73
C ARG A 466 -14.02 -17.99 7.47
N VAL A 467 -14.69 -18.47 8.52
CA VAL A 467 -16.03 -19.04 8.39
C VAL A 467 -17.05 -18.01 7.89
N ALA A 468 -16.98 -16.76 8.37
CA ALA A 468 -17.84 -15.68 7.90
C ALA A 468 -17.65 -15.38 6.40
N MET A 469 -16.41 -15.47 5.91
CA MET A 469 -16.05 -15.30 4.50
C MET A 469 -16.26 -16.58 3.65
N GLY A 470 -16.86 -17.63 4.22
CA GLY A 470 -17.14 -18.88 3.51
C GLY A 470 -15.92 -19.79 3.30
N LEU A 471 -14.81 -19.53 4.00
CA LEU A 471 -13.61 -20.36 4.00
C LEU A 471 -13.66 -21.38 5.15
N PRO A 472 -13.04 -22.57 4.98
CA PRO A 472 -12.95 -23.53 6.07
C PRO A 472 -12.03 -23.00 7.18
N ALA A 473 -12.43 -23.21 8.44
CA ALA A 473 -11.58 -22.98 9.60
C ALA A 473 -10.32 -23.87 9.52
N LYS A 474 -9.18 -23.34 9.94
CA LYS A 474 -7.93 -24.10 10.07
C LYS A 474 -7.95 -24.89 11.38
N THR A 475 -7.44 -26.12 11.35
CA THR A 475 -7.49 -27.06 12.48
C THR A 475 -6.16 -27.25 13.21
N SER A 476 -5.08 -26.64 12.72
CA SER A 476 -3.73 -26.69 13.30
C SER A 476 -2.96 -25.42 12.88
N PHE A 477 -1.90 -25.07 13.62
CA PHE A 477 -1.08 -23.90 13.31
C PHE A 477 -0.28 -24.13 12.03
N ALA A 478 0.20 -25.35 11.81
CA ALA A 478 0.79 -25.76 10.53
C ALA A 478 -0.17 -25.57 9.33
N ALA A 479 -1.49 -25.70 9.54
CA ALA A 479 -2.46 -25.44 8.47
C ALA A 479 -2.67 -23.94 8.19
N ILE A 480 -2.37 -23.06 9.16
CA ILE A 480 -2.34 -21.61 8.96
C ILE A 480 -1.11 -21.25 8.13
N THR A 481 0.09 -21.67 8.57
CA THR A 481 1.37 -21.23 8.00
C THR A 481 1.84 -22.00 6.78
N GLY A 482 1.29 -23.19 6.54
CA GLY A 482 1.75 -24.09 5.48
C GLY A 482 3.06 -24.81 5.80
N GLU A 483 3.61 -24.67 7.02
CA GLU A 483 4.82 -25.36 7.45
C GLU A 483 4.58 -26.84 7.78
N GLU A 484 5.62 -27.66 7.68
CA GLU A 484 5.52 -29.11 7.93
C GLU A 484 5.35 -29.46 9.43
N SER A 485 5.76 -28.58 10.33
CA SER A 485 5.77 -28.79 11.78
C SER A 485 5.24 -27.57 12.53
N GLU A 486 4.51 -27.83 13.61
CA GLU A 486 4.11 -26.83 14.62
C GLU A 486 4.75 -27.10 15.98
N GLU A 487 5.84 -27.87 15.99
CA GLU A 487 6.67 -28.17 17.17
C GLU A 487 8.04 -27.50 17.01
N PHE A 488 8.61 -27.03 18.13
CA PHE A 488 9.98 -26.53 18.14
C PHE A 488 10.95 -27.67 17.80
N PRO A 489 11.98 -27.41 16.96
CA PRO A 489 12.96 -28.43 16.61
C PRO A 489 13.85 -28.75 17.81
N ALA A 490 14.38 -29.98 17.82
CA ALA A 490 15.47 -30.34 18.73
C ALA A 490 16.79 -29.72 18.22
N ASP A 491 16.97 -28.43 18.46
CA ASP A 491 18.13 -27.65 18.04
C ASP A 491 18.98 -27.28 19.28
N PRO A 492 20.30 -27.60 19.31
CA PRO A 492 21.16 -27.30 20.45
C PRO A 492 21.40 -25.80 20.69
N LEU A 493 21.05 -24.93 19.74
CA LEU A 493 21.09 -23.48 19.92
C LEU A 493 19.84 -22.95 20.62
N LEU A 494 18.73 -23.71 20.62
CA LEU A 494 17.53 -23.33 21.35
C LEU A 494 17.59 -23.80 22.81
N THR A 495 17.17 -22.93 23.72
CA THR A 495 17.02 -23.22 25.14
C THR A 495 15.85 -24.18 25.35
N ALA A 496 16.17 -25.45 25.61
CA ALA A 496 15.17 -26.50 25.79
C ALA A 496 14.16 -26.16 26.91
N GLY A 497 12.87 -26.14 26.57
CA GLY A 497 11.76 -25.78 27.45
C GLY A 497 11.49 -24.27 27.59
N ASP A 498 12.25 -23.42 26.90
CA ASP A 498 12.05 -21.97 26.83
C ASP A 498 12.26 -21.44 25.39
N GLU A 499 12.04 -22.27 24.38
CA GLU A 499 12.39 -22.00 22.99
C GLU A 499 11.70 -20.75 22.42
N ILE A 500 10.49 -20.43 22.89
CA ILE A 500 9.71 -19.25 22.49
C ILE A 500 10.31 -17.91 22.99
N ASN A 501 11.16 -17.97 24.01
CA ASN A 501 11.82 -16.82 24.61
C ASN A 501 13.31 -16.77 24.27
N ASP A 502 13.78 -17.71 23.44
CA ASP A 502 15.15 -17.76 22.97
C ASP A 502 15.30 -16.85 21.73
N PRO A 503 16.20 -15.85 21.74
CA PRO A 503 16.48 -15.03 20.56
C PRO A 503 16.82 -15.82 19.31
N ASP A 504 17.52 -16.96 19.45
CA ASP A 504 17.93 -17.82 18.32
C ASP A 504 16.72 -18.46 17.63
N SER A 505 15.52 -18.44 18.24
CA SER A 505 14.28 -18.89 17.63
C SER A 505 13.89 -18.10 16.37
N LEU A 506 14.30 -16.83 16.32
CA LEU A 506 14.01 -15.95 15.18
C LEU A 506 15.06 -16.02 14.08
N ASP A 507 16.20 -16.69 14.30
CA ASP A 507 17.25 -16.83 13.28
C ASP A 507 16.71 -17.37 11.96
N PHE A 508 17.20 -16.83 10.85
CA PHE A 508 17.01 -17.45 9.54
C PHE A 508 18.08 -18.52 9.28
N VAL A 509 17.63 -19.74 8.95
CA VAL A 509 18.52 -20.88 8.63
C VAL A 509 18.65 -21.10 7.12
N ALA A 510 17.74 -20.53 6.33
CA ALA A 510 17.81 -20.52 4.87
C ALA A 510 17.05 -19.32 4.30
N ILE A 511 17.52 -18.81 3.15
CA ILE A 511 16.93 -17.67 2.44
C ILE A 511 16.91 -18.04 0.95
N TYR A 512 15.83 -17.72 0.25
CA TYR A 512 15.62 -18.09 -1.15
C TYR A 512 15.16 -16.90 -2.00
N ASN A 513 15.61 -16.88 -3.25
CA ASN A 513 15.15 -15.92 -4.25
C ASN A 513 13.82 -16.39 -4.88
N GLY A 514 13.28 -15.59 -5.81
CA GLY A 514 11.98 -15.86 -6.46
C GLY A 514 11.92 -17.16 -7.28
N ASP A 515 13.07 -17.74 -7.65
CA ASP A 515 13.16 -19.04 -8.33
C ASP A 515 13.23 -20.22 -7.35
N GLY A 516 13.27 -19.95 -6.03
CA GLY A 516 13.45 -20.94 -4.98
C GLY A 516 14.90 -21.39 -4.80
N GLU A 517 15.86 -20.67 -5.38
CA GLU A 517 17.29 -20.95 -5.24
C GLU A 517 17.83 -20.28 -3.96
N PRO A 518 18.78 -20.90 -3.24
CA PRO A 518 19.40 -20.29 -2.08
C PRO A 518 20.07 -18.95 -2.42
N THR A 519 19.82 -17.92 -1.62
CA THR A 519 20.40 -16.58 -1.77
C THR A 519 20.92 -16.04 -0.44
N THR A 520 21.44 -14.81 -0.43
CA THR A 520 21.89 -14.10 0.78
C THR A 520 21.24 -12.71 0.87
N PRO A 521 21.12 -12.11 2.06
CA PRO A 521 20.51 -10.79 2.23
C PRO A 521 21.15 -9.70 1.35
N GLU A 522 22.47 -9.78 1.14
CA GLU A 522 23.26 -8.77 0.41
C GLU A 522 22.94 -8.73 -1.09
N THR A 523 22.31 -9.76 -1.64
CA THR A 523 21.93 -9.82 -3.06
C THR A 523 20.74 -8.90 -3.38
N GLY A 524 19.88 -8.63 -2.38
CA GLY A 524 18.67 -7.85 -2.57
C GLY A 524 17.57 -8.53 -3.40
N ASP A 525 17.58 -9.87 -3.53
CA ASP A 525 16.60 -10.64 -4.32
C ASP A 525 15.80 -11.68 -3.51
N ALA A 526 15.94 -11.67 -2.18
CA ALA A 526 15.26 -12.60 -1.30
C ALA A 526 13.74 -12.40 -1.34
N THR A 527 12.99 -13.49 -1.49
CA THR A 527 11.52 -13.50 -1.54
C THR A 527 10.89 -14.41 -0.50
N SER A 528 11.67 -15.36 0.04
CA SER A 528 11.23 -16.25 1.13
C SER A 528 12.42 -16.63 2.00
N ALA A 529 12.13 -16.99 3.26
CA ALA A 529 13.13 -17.47 4.19
C ALA A 529 12.54 -18.50 5.15
N GLN A 530 13.41 -19.33 5.73
CA GLN A 530 13.07 -20.29 6.76
C GLN A 530 13.70 -19.88 8.08
N ARG A 531 12.87 -19.77 9.12
CA ARG A 531 13.36 -19.55 10.49
C ARG A 531 13.77 -20.85 11.16
N ARG A 532 14.67 -20.73 12.15
CA ARG A 532 15.10 -21.83 13.02
C ARG A 532 13.90 -22.43 13.74
N ALA A 533 13.07 -21.60 14.40
CA ALA A 533 11.79 -22.04 14.96
C ALA A 533 10.64 -21.78 13.97
N PRO A 534 9.85 -22.80 13.60
CA PRO A 534 8.68 -22.62 12.73
C PRO A 534 7.72 -21.55 13.25
N LEU A 535 7.12 -20.78 12.34
CA LEU A 535 6.07 -19.80 12.69
C LEU A 535 4.90 -20.49 13.40
N ALA A 536 4.50 -21.68 12.94
CA ALA A 536 3.44 -22.46 13.54
C ALA A 536 3.74 -22.85 15.01
N ALA A 537 4.99 -23.20 15.31
CA ALA A 537 5.40 -23.53 16.69
C ALA A 537 5.33 -22.30 17.61
N ARG A 538 5.78 -21.14 17.11
CA ARG A 538 5.71 -19.87 17.85
C ARG A 538 4.26 -19.45 18.09
N LEU A 539 3.39 -19.51 17.08
CA LEU A 539 1.96 -19.24 17.23
C LEU A 539 1.29 -20.19 18.22
N LYS A 540 1.61 -21.48 18.16
CA LYS A 540 1.10 -22.50 19.09
C LYS A 540 1.46 -22.21 20.53
N ALA A 541 2.72 -21.85 20.78
CA ALA A 541 3.20 -21.49 22.12
C ALA A 541 2.48 -20.26 22.70
N ILE A 542 2.16 -19.27 21.85
CA ILE A 542 1.53 -18.01 22.26
C ILE A 542 0.02 -18.15 22.45
N TYR A 543 -0.69 -18.73 21.47
CA TYR A 543 -2.15 -18.75 21.45
C TYR A 543 -2.78 -20.02 22.04
N GLY A 544 -2.05 -21.14 22.03
CA GLY A 544 -2.53 -22.45 22.49
C GLY A 544 -3.62 -23.10 21.63
N SER A 545 -4.47 -22.31 20.97
CA SER A 545 -5.54 -22.76 20.06
C SER A 545 -5.60 -21.88 18.81
N VAL A 546 -5.81 -22.51 17.66
CA VAL A 546 -6.03 -21.84 16.36
C VAL A 546 -7.28 -20.94 16.36
N ASP A 547 -8.25 -21.23 17.22
CA ASP A 547 -9.49 -20.45 17.34
C ASP A 547 -9.30 -19.13 18.11
N SER A 548 -8.14 -18.95 18.77
CA SER A 548 -7.81 -17.77 19.55
C SER A 548 -6.95 -16.76 18.80
N VAL A 549 -6.50 -17.08 17.58
CA VAL A 549 -5.58 -16.24 16.80
C VAL A 549 -6.27 -14.94 16.37
N ASP A 550 -5.65 -13.79 16.65
CA ASP A 550 -6.12 -12.49 16.15
C ASP A 550 -6.17 -12.50 14.61
N ALA A 551 -7.25 -11.96 14.01
CA ALA A 551 -7.43 -12.03 12.55
C ALA A 551 -6.25 -11.42 11.76
N PHE A 552 -5.69 -10.30 12.23
CA PHE A 552 -4.52 -9.66 11.62
C PHE A 552 -3.31 -10.59 11.58
N VAL A 553 -2.97 -11.19 12.73
CA VAL A 553 -1.83 -12.12 12.86
C VAL A 553 -2.05 -13.35 11.98
N GLY A 554 -3.25 -13.91 12.00
CA GLY A 554 -3.59 -15.07 11.18
C GLY A 554 -3.51 -14.80 9.68
N MET A 555 -3.89 -13.60 9.22
CA MET A 555 -3.76 -13.21 7.80
C MET A 555 -2.31 -13.08 7.36
N LEU A 556 -1.46 -12.41 8.15
CA LEU A 556 -0.02 -12.29 7.86
C LEU A 556 0.73 -13.62 7.95
N SER A 557 0.17 -14.59 8.70
CA SER A 557 0.77 -15.92 8.85
C SER A 557 0.38 -16.88 7.72
N GLU A 558 -0.52 -16.53 6.81
CA GLU A 558 -0.88 -17.39 5.69
C GLU A 558 0.15 -17.29 4.56
N PRO A 559 0.57 -18.42 3.96
CA PRO A 559 1.38 -18.36 2.75
C PRO A 559 0.60 -17.67 1.63
N HIS A 560 1.28 -16.85 0.83
CA HIS A 560 0.67 -16.18 -0.30
C HIS A 560 0.02 -17.17 -1.26
N VAL A 561 -1.17 -16.81 -1.75
CA VAL A 561 -1.77 -17.51 -2.89
C VAL A 561 -0.91 -17.20 -4.11
N PRO A 562 -0.46 -18.23 -4.89
CA PRO A 562 0.46 -18.01 -5.99
C PRO A 562 0.01 -16.92 -6.98
N GLY A 563 0.91 -15.96 -7.24
CA GLY A 563 0.67 -14.81 -8.11
C GLY A 563 -0.13 -13.68 -7.46
N THR A 564 -0.19 -13.64 -6.13
CA THR A 564 -0.82 -12.57 -5.35
C THR A 564 0.05 -12.20 -4.16
N GLU A 565 -0.14 -10.99 -3.63
CA GLU A 565 0.56 -10.50 -2.44
C GLU A 565 -0.18 -10.87 -1.13
N PHE A 566 -1.04 -11.90 -1.15
CA PHE A 566 -1.99 -12.13 -0.06
C PHE A 566 -2.20 -13.61 0.24
N GLY A 567 -2.35 -13.93 1.53
CA GLY A 567 -2.95 -15.18 1.99
C GLY A 567 -4.42 -15.33 1.55
N GLU A 568 -4.95 -16.55 1.65
CA GLU A 568 -6.31 -16.91 1.23
C GLU A 568 -7.40 -16.04 1.87
N LEU A 569 -7.32 -15.79 3.18
CA LEU A 569 -8.31 -15.01 3.91
C LEU A 569 -8.25 -13.54 3.50
N GLN A 570 -7.08 -12.92 3.54
CA GLN A 570 -6.91 -11.50 3.23
C GLN A 570 -7.31 -11.22 1.78
N LEU A 571 -6.91 -12.08 0.84
CA LEU A 571 -7.31 -11.99 -0.57
C LEU A 571 -8.84 -12.08 -0.75
N THR A 572 -9.50 -12.93 0.04
CA THR A 572 -10.96 -13.08 -0.01
C THR A 572 -11.67 -11.81 0.49
N VAL A 573 -11.19 -11.24 1.59
CA VAL A 573 -11.72 -9.98 2.16
C VAL A 573 -11.50 -8.80 1.21
N TRP A 574 -10.33 -8.72 0.57
CA TRP A 574 -10.04 -7.70 -0.46
C TRP A 574 -10.97 -7.84 -1.67
N ARG A 575 -11.12 -9.05 -2.21
CA ARG A 575 -12.00 -9.30 -3.37
C ARG A 575 -13.45 -8.94 -3.08
N ASP A 576 -13.96 -9.31 -1.91
CA ASP A 576 -15.32 -8.98 -1.50
C ASP A 576 -15.53 -7.47 -1.37
N SER A 577 -14.64 -6.80 -0.63
CA SER A 577 -14.73 -5.36 -0.36
C SER A 577 -14.62 -4.53 -1.63
N PHE A 578 -13.60 -4.76 -2.48
CA PHE A 578 -13.47 -4.03 -3.74
C PHE A 578 -14.57 -4.37 -4.75
N THR A 579 -15.15 -5.58 -4.71
CA THR A 579 -16.35 -5.89 -5.50
C THR A 579 -17.53 -5.06 -5.01
N GLY A 580 -17.73 -4.93 -3.69
CA GLY A 580 -18.77 -4.09 -3.09
C GLY A 580 -18.62 -2.62 -3.46
N LEU A 581 -17.41 -2.07 -3.33
CA LEU A 581 -17.07 -0.69 -3.71
C LEU A 581 -17.37 -0.40 -5.19
N ARG A 582 -17.12 -1.37 -6.07
CA ARG A 582 -17.35 -1.22 -7.52
C ARG A 582 -18.81 -1.42 -7.92
N ASP A 583 -19.42 -2.50 -7.46
CA ASP A 583 -20.75 -2.91 -7.90
C ASP A 583 -21.84 -2.08 -7.21
N GLY A 584 -21.58 -1.56 -6.00
CA GLY A 584 -22.48 -0.71 -5.22
C GLY A 584 -22.33 0.79 -5.46
N ASP A 585 -21.34 1.24 -6.24
CA ASP A 585 -21.13 2.66 -6.55
C ASP A 585 -21.85 3.07 -7.84
N ARG A 586 -22.83 3.98 -7.72
CA ARG A 586 -23.57 4.54 -8.85
C ARG A 586 -22.71 5.44 -9.73
N PHE A 587 -21.69 6.07 -9.16
CA PHE A 587 -20.77 6.98 -9.84
C PHE A 587 -19.47 6.29 -10.31
N PHE A 588 -19.39 4.95 -10.20
CA PHE A 588 -18.25 4.19 -10.69
C PHE A 588 -17.95 4.51 -12.15
N TYR A 589 -16.67 4.68 -12.51
CA TYR A 589 -16.22 5.24 -13.79
C TYR A 589 -16.86 4.53 -15.01
N ALA A 590 -17.12 3.22 -14.90
CA ALA A 590 -17.67 2.43 -15.99
C ALA A 590 -19.20 2.58 -16.13
N ASN A 591 -19.87 3.07 -15.09
CA ASN A 591 -21.31 3.31 -15.05
C ASN A 591 -21.67 4.76 -15.39
N ASP A 592 -20.88 5.74 -14.92
CA ASP A 592 -21.23 7.16 -14.96
C ASP A 592 -21.44 7.69 -16.40
N PRO A 593 -22.67 8.11 -16.78
CA PRO A 593 -22.94 8.69 -18.08
C PRO A 593 -22.28 10.07 -18.30
N LEU A 594 -21.97 10.83 -17.25
CA LEU A 594 -21.33 12.14 -17.34
C LEU A 594 -19.96 12.01 -18.03
N LEU A 595 -19.15 11.03 -17.66
CA LEU A 595 -17.81 10.83 -18.22
C LEU A 595 -17.85 10.61 -19.74
N ARG A 596 -18.87 9.91 -20.25
CA ARG A 596 -19.07 9.74 -21.70
C ARG A 596 -19.42 11.06 -22.38
N HIS A 597 -20.20 11.92 -21.71
CA HIS A 597 -20.51 13.25 -22.21
C HIS A 597 -19.27 14.14 -22.21
N VAL A 598 -18.52 14.21 -21.10
CA VAL A 598 -17.28 14.99 -20.95
C VAL A 598 -16.28 14.64 -22.06
N ARG A 599 -16.08 13.35 -22.34
CA ARG A 599 -15.21 12.91 -23.42
C ARG A 599 -15.67 13.40 -24.80
N ARG A 600 -16.96 13.27 -25.11
CA ARG A 600 -17.51 13.67 -26.42
C ARG A 600 -17.52 15.19 -26.59
N ALA A 601 -17.83 15.94 -25.54
CA ALA A 601 -17.99 17.38 -25.58
C ALA A 601 -16.65 18.13 -25.48
N PHE A 602 -15.71 17.62 -24.68
CA PHE A 602 -14.48 18.34 -24.32
C PHE A 602 -13.18 17.60 -24.67
N GLY A 603 -13.25 16.34 -25.12
CA GLY A 603 -12.05 15.56 -25.45
C GLY A 603 -11.19 15.22 -24.23
N ILE A 604 -11.81 15.10 -23.06
CA ILE A 604 -11.17 14.74 -21.79
C ILE A 604 -11.62 13.32 -21.45
N ASP A 605 -10.66 12.39 -21.34
CA ASP A 605 -10.90 10.99 -20.99
C ASP A 605 -10.13 10.66 -19.71
N TYR A 606 -10.73 9.82 -18.87
CA TYR A 606 -10.17 9.37 -17.59
C TYR A 606 -9.33 8.09 -17.73
N ARG A 607 -9.40 7.42 -18.89
CA ARG A 607 -8.61 6.21 -19.16
C ARG A 607 -7.15 6.57 -19.39
N THR A 608 -6.41 6.71 -18.31
CA THR A 608 -4.99 7.07 -18.29
C THR A 608 -4.31 6.20 -17.24
N SER A 609 -3.09 5.75 -17.51
CA SER A 609 -2.31 5.09 -16.47
C SER A 609 -1.79 6.11 -15.46
N LEU A 610 -1.37 5.64 -14.28
CA LEU A 610 -0.66 6.48 -13.32
C LEU A 610 0.65 7.03 -13.91
N GLY A 611 1.38 6.22 -14.69
CA GLY A 611 2.58 6.68 -15.41
C GLY A 611 2.30 7.82 -16.41
N ASP A 612 1.16 7.76 -17.12
CA ASP A 612 0.71 8.83 -18.02
C ASP A 612 0.30 10.10 -17.25
N LEU A 613 -0.26 9.96 -16.05
CA LEU A 613 -0.60 11.08 -15.17
C LEU A 613 0.64 11.78 -14.61
N ILE A 614 1.64 11.02 -14.19
CA ILE A 614 2.89 11.59 -13.70
C ILE A 614 3.57 12.35 -14.85
N ALA A 615 3.65 11.74 -16.04
CA ALA A 615 4.31 12.36 -17.18
C ALA A 615 3.62 13.64 -17.69
N ARG A 616 2.29 13.75 -17.57
CA ARG A 616 1.56 14.95 -18.02
C ARG A 616 1.56 16.11 -17.01
N ASN A 617 1.85 15.84 -15.74
CA ASN A 617 1.78 16.83 -14.64
C ASN A 617 3.16 17.16 -14.04
N THR A 618 4.23 16.59 -14.58
CA THR A 618 5.60 16.79 -14.11
C THR A 618 6.57 16.98 -15.27
N SER A 619 7.85 17.20 -14.97
CA SER A 619 8.92 17.25 -15.97
C SER A 619 9.44 15.87 -16.37
N VAL A 620 8.97 14.79 -15.76
CA VAL A 620 9.41 13.41 -16.09
C VAL A 620 8.74 12.96 -17.39
N PRO A 621 9.50 12.57 -18.42
CA PRO A 621 8.91 12.11 -19.66
C PRO A 621 8.27 10.72 -19.49
N ARG A 622 7.21 10.42 -20.25
CA ARG A 622 6.55 9.10 -20.20
C ARG A 622 7.50 7.93 -20.47
N SER A 623 8.55 8.14 -21.26
CA SER A 623 9.57 7.13 -21.56
C SER A 623 10.44 6.73 -20.36
N ALA A 624 10.50 7.56 -19.31
CA ALA A 624 11.21 7.21 -18.08
C ALA A 624 10.38 6.21 -17.24
N MET A 625 9.05 6.26 -17.32
CA MET A 625 8.15 5.41 -16.56
C MET A 625 8.00 4.01 -17.17
N PRO A 626 7.83 2.95 -16.34
CA PRO A 626 7.33 1.66 -16.82
C PRO A 626 5.92 1.78 -17.39
N ASP A 627 5.46 0.73 -18.08
CA ASP A 627 4.09 0.69 -18.61
C ASP A 627 3.02 0.59 -17.52
N ASN A 628 3.31 -0.17 -16.47
CA ASN A 628 2.55 -0.20 -15.24
C ASN A 628 3.52 0.18 -14.10
N VAL A 629 3.27 1.30 -13.43
CA VAL A 629 4.15 1.81 -12.36
C VAL A 629 4.11 0.98 -11.09
N PHE A 630 3.08 0.15 -10.90
CA PHE A 630 2.95 -0.79 -9.79
C PHE A 630 3.85 -2.01 -9.92
N LEU A 631 4.52 -2.18 -11.06
CA LEU A 631 5.49 -3.25 -11.26
C LEU A 631 6.85 -2.60 -11.49
N THR A 632 7.88 -3.08 -10.81
CA THR A 632 9.23 -2.67 -11.18
C THR A 632 9.48 -3.12 -12.61
N LYS A 633 10.25 -2.33 -13.37
CA LYS A 633 10.87 -2.89 -14.57
C LYS A 633 11.65 -4.10 -14.03
N GLN A 634 11.30 -5.31 -14.47
CA GLN A 634 12.24 -6.42 -14.30
C GLN A 634 13.57 -5.84 -14.69
N ARG A 635 14.56 -5.91 -13.79
CA ARG A 635 15.94 -5.66 -14.16
C ARG A 635 16.05 -6.36 -15.50
N GLU A 636 16.20 -5.60 -16.59
CA GLU A 636 16.65 -6.20 -17.81
C GLU A 636 17.96 -6.81 -17.34
N ASP A 637 17.93 -8.11 -17.06
CA ASP A 637 19.15 -8.86 -17.00
C ASP A 637 19.86 -8.39 -18.27
N PRO A 638 21.06 -7.78 -18.18
CA PRO A 638 21.73 -7.21 -19.35
C PRO A 638 22.02 -8.29 -20.42
N THR A 639 21.53 -9.51 -20.24
CA THR A 639 21.25 -10.48 -21.26
C THR A 639 20.18 -10.00 -22.26
N HIS A 640 20.65 -9.24 -23.25
CA HIS A 640 20.03 -9.17 -24.58
C HIS A 640 19.39 -10.54 -24.94
N PRO A 641 18.19 -10.64 -25.54
CA PRO A 641 17.40 -11.87 -25.66
C PRO A 641 18.08 -13.14 -26.25
N TRP A 642 19.30 -13.02 -26.78
CA TRP A 642 20.12 -14.13 -27.25
C TRP A 642 21.06 -14.72 -26.18
N CYS A 643 21.26 -14.02 -25.07
CA CYS A 643 22.14 -14.47 -23.97
C CYS A 643 21.57 -15.63 -23.16
N ARG A 644 20.26 -15.92 -23.30
CA ARG A 644 19.62 -17.13 -22.80
C ARG A 644 20.24 -18.44 -23.32
N TRP A 645 21.05 -18.38 -24.38
CA TRP A 645 21.62 -19.55 -25.05
C TRP A 645 23.15 -19.62 -25.02
N LEU A 646 23.81 -18.77 -24.21
CA LEU A 646 25.27 -18.69 -24.14
C LEU A 646 25.77 -18.81 -22.69
N PRO A 647 26.99 -19.35 -22.46
CA PRO A 647 27.62 -19.32 -21.14
C PRO A 647 27.90 -17.89 -20.65
N PRO A 648 27.79 -17.58 -19.34
CA PRO A 648 27.91 -16.22 -18.80
C PRO A 648 29.17 -15.46 -19.22
N ALA A 649 30.33 -16.12 -19.20
CA ALA A 649 31.62 -15.53 -19.59
C ALA A 649 31.68 -15.09 -21.07
N TRP A 650 30.86 -15.68 -21.94
CA TRP A 650 30.77 -15.32 -23.36
C TRP A 650 29.81 -14.15 -23.59
N CYS A 651 28.75 -14.05 -22.79
CA CYS A 651 27.82 -12.91 -22.82
C CYS A 651 28.52 -11.63 -22.36
N GLU A 652 29.25 -11.66 -21.23
CA GLU A 652 30.00 -10.48 -20.79
C GLU A 652 31.11 -10.07 -21.78
N TRP A 653 31.74 -11.03 -22.46
CA TRP A 653 32.75 -10.71 -23.47
C TRP A 653 32.14 -9.98 -24.67
N LEU A 654 30.97 -10.43 -25.14
CA LEU A 654 30.27 -9.80 -26.26
C LEU A 654 29.74 -8.42 -25.90
N ASP A 655 29.18 -8.26 -24.70
CA ASP A 655 28.64 -6.98 -24.23
C ASP A 655 29.74 -5.91 -24.12
N ARG A 656 30.92 -6.30 -23.63
CA ARG A 656 32.11 -5.41 -23.55
C ARG A 656 32.73 -5.04 -24.91
N HIS A 657 32.43 -5.75 -26.00
CA HIS A 657 33.17 -5.61 -27.27
C HIS A 657 32.28 -5.40 -28.51
N ALA A 658 30.96 -5.50 -28.38
CA ALA A 658 30.01 -5.29 -29.47
C ALA A 658 29.50 -3.85 -29.49
N THR A 659 30.03 -3.03 -30.42
CA THR A 659 29.26 -1.87 -30.90
C THR A 659 28.18 -2.37 -31.85
N ALA A 660 26.94 -1.93 -31.67
CA ALA A 660 25.73 -2.43 -32.35
C ALA A 660 25.85 -2.61 -33.88
N ALA A 661 26.75 -1.87 -34.55
CA ALA A 661 26.97 -1.95 -35.99
C ALA A 661 27.90 -3.09 -36.48
N LYS A 662 28.60 -3.84 -35.60
CA LYS A 662 29.62 -4.84 -36.03
C LYS A 662 29.19 -6.31 -35.94
N VAL A 663 28.13 -6.64 -35.21
CA VAL A 663 27.66 -8.03 -35.05
C VAL A 663 26.74 -8.45 -36.19
N GLU A 664 25.91 -7.55 -36.73
CA GLU A 664 25.11 -7.81 -37.95
C GLU A 664 25.99 -8.20 -39.15
N ALA A 665 27.19 -7.63 -39.27
CA ALA A 665 28.09 -7.92 -40.38
C ALA A 665 28.83 -9.27 -40.27
N ARG A 666 28.82 -9.94 -39.11
CA ARG A 666 29.50 -11.23 -38.90
C ARG A 666 28.55 -12.42 -38.98
N PHE A 667 27.30 -12.30 -38.54
CA PHE A 667 26.31 -13.38 -38.65
C PHE A 667 25.77 -13.59 -40.08
N VAL A 668 25.92 -12.61 -40.97
CA VAL A 668 25.62 -12.77 -42.40
C VAL A 668 26.78 -13.44 -43.16
N LYS A 669 27.99 -13.52 -42.57
CA LYS A 669 29.19 -14.01 -43.24
C LYS A 669 29.48 -15.51 -43.05
N ASP A 670 28.94 -16.12 -41.99
CA ASP A 670 29.14 -17.55 -41.66
C ASP A 670 27.87 -18.43 -41.85
N GLY A 671 27.12 -18.17 -42.93
CA GLY A 671 26.45 -19.26 -43.65
C GLY A 671 25.23 -19.94 -42.99
N TYR A 672 24.30 -19.18 -42.43
CA TYR A 672 22.91 -19.65 -42.31
C TYR A 672 21.95 -18.69 -43.03
N THR A 673 21.92 -18.80 -44.37
CA THR A 673 20.88 -18.17 -45.18
C THR A 673 19.74 -19.15 -45.44
N ARG A 674 18.57 -18.83 -44.89
CA ARG A 674 17.28 -19.24 -45.44
C ARG A 674 17.27 -18.89 -46.93
N SER A 675 17.13 -19.90 -47.78
CA SER A 675 16.93 -19.72 -49.22
C SER A 675 15.52 -19.17 -49.49
N THR A 676 15.44 -18.06 -50.22
CA THR A 676 14.22 -17.63 -50.93
C THR A 676 14.54 -17.34 -52.39
N HIS A 677 13.50 -17.52 -53.24
CA HIS A 677 13.34 -17.15 -54.67
C HIS A 677 13.64 -18.27 -55.69
N HIS A 678 12.87 -18.47 -56.78
CA HIS A 678 11.62 -17.92 -57.31
C HIS A 678 11.13 -18.86 -58.47
N ARG A 679 9.81 -18.92 -58.69
CA ARG A 679 9.02 -19.28 -59.91
C ARG A 679 9.71 -20.02 -61.09
N VAL A 680 9.15 -21.16 -61.53
CA VAL A 680 8.69 -21.42 -62.92
C VAL A 680 7.54 -22.45 -62.90
N ALA A 681 6.58 -22.29 -63.81
CA ALA A 681 5.37 -23.08 -63.99
C ALA A 681 5.58 -24.50 -64.57
N SER A 682 4.61 -25.40 -64.28
CA SER A 682 3.93 -26.36 -65.18
C SER A 682 3.79 -27.81 -64.65
N ARG A 683 2.52 -28.19 -64.50
CA ARG A 683 1.80 -29.48 -64.70
C ARG A 683 2.50 -30.85 -64.61
N ASN A 684 1.77 -31.75 -63.92
CA ASN A 684 1.64 -33.21 -64.06
C ASN A 684 2.92 -34.01 -63.69
N GLY A 685 2.91 -35.00 -62.81
CA GLY A 685 1.99 -36.12 -62.67
C GLY A 685 2.83 -37.41 -62.82
N HIS A 686 2.54 -38.41 -61.97
CA HIS A 686 3.07 -39.79 -61.95
C HIS A 686 4.23 -40.12 -60.98
N ALA A 687 3.94 -41.15 -60.17
CA ALA A 687 4.79 -41.91 -59.25
C ALA A 687 5.67 -42.93 -60.02
N PRO A 688 6.25 -44.01 -59.42
CA PRO A 688 6.68 -44.32 -58.04
C PRO A 688 8.11 -44.94 -57.98
N GLY A 689 8.61 -45.35 -56.80
CA GLY A 689 9.79 -46.24 -56.68
C GLY A 689 10.52 -46.19 -55.33
N TRP A 690 9.99 -46.81 -54.26
CA TRP A 690 10.35 -48.15 -53.71
C TRP A 690 11.69 -48.25 -52.93
N LEU A 691 11.52 -48.75 -51.68
CA LEU A 691 12.43 -49.58 -50.85
C LEU A 691 13.64 -48.89 -50.22
N ALA A 692 13.99 -49.10 -48.95
CA ALA A 692 13.51 -49.97 -47.87
C ALA A 692 13.95 -49.29 -46.55
N GLY A 693 13.10 -49.24 -45.53
CA GLY A 693 13.18 -50.13 -44.37
C GLY A 693 13.93 -49.45 -43.22
N VAL A 694 13.58 -49.54 -41.94
CA VAL A 694 12.60 -50.25 -41.11
C VAL A 694 12.53 -49.36 -39.85
N ASP A 695 11.36 -48.81 -39.50
CA ASP A 695 10.56 -49.12 -38.29
C ASP A 695 11.30 -48.97 -36.93
N ALA A 696 10.70 -48.52 -35.83
CA ALA A 696 9.36 -48.07 -35.52
C ALA A 696 9.33 -47.63 -34.04
N ARG A 697 8.54 -46.57 -33.77
CA ARG A 697 7.48 -46.46 -32.75
C ARG A 697 7.74 -46.98 -31.32
N VAL A 698 7.70 -46.13 -30.29
CA VAL A 698 6.51 -45.47 -29.66
C VAL A 698 5.88 -46.31 -28.54
N VAL A 699 5.96 -45.73 -27.32
CA VAL A 699 4.95 -45.64 -26.24
C VAL A 699 4.92 -46.71 -25.12
N PRO A 700 4.55 -46.28 -23.88
CA PRO A 700 4.96 -46.88 -22.61
C PRO A 700 3.81 -47.61 -21.88
N ARG A 701 4.09 -48.26 -20.73
CA ARG A 701 3.24 -48.28 -19.52
C ARG A 701 3.77 -49.18 -18.38
N ARG A 702 3.57 -48.66 -17.16
CA ARG A 702 3.21 -49.30 -15.86
C ARG A 702 4.25 -50.14 -15.07
N SER A 703 4.24 -49.87 -13.76
CA SER A 703 4.92 -50.48 -12.60
C SER A 703 4.26 -51.81 -12.16
N PRO A 704 4.56 -52.45 -10.99
CA PRO A 704 5.67 -52.34 -10.01
C PRO A 704 6.27 -53.72 -9.59
N GLN A 705 7.43 -53.75 -8.91
CA GLN A 705 7.80 -54.63 -7.77
C GLN A 705 9.32 -54.87 -7.68
N GLY A 706 9.87 -54.65 -6.47
CA GLY A 706 10.65 -55.68 -5.79
C GLY A 706 12.17 -55.70 -5.90
N TRP A 707 12.80 -55.52 -4.73
CA TRP A 707 14.04 -56.14 -4.26
C TRP A 707 15.42 -55.52 -4.61
N ARG A 708 15.98 -54.91 -3.56
CA ARG A 708 17.30 -55.11 -2.94
C ARG A 708 18.60 -54.86 -3.74
N ARG A 709 19.36 -53.94 -3.12
CA ARG A 709 20.78 -54.00 -2.71
C ARG A 709 21.88 -53.71 -3.73
N ASP A 710 22.79 -52.87 -3.21
CA ASP A 710 24.21 -52.64 -3.55
C ASP A 710 24.42 -51.96 -4.91
N GLY A 711 25.15 -50.86 -5.08
CA GLY A 711 26.08 -50.09 -4.27
C GLY A 711 26.88 -49.21 -5.25
N ALA A 712 27.66 -48.27 -4.71
CA ALA A 712 28.67 -47.42 -5.36
C ALA A 712 28.21 -46.07 -5.96
N HIS A 713 28.82 -45.00 -5.39
CA HIS A 713 29.33 -43.75 -5.99
C HIS A 713 28.47 -43.07 -7.07
N CYS A 714 27.98 -41.83 -6.91
CA CYS A 714 28.61 -40.60 -6.42
C CYS A 714 27.57 -39.71 -5.75
#